data_AF-A0A933FXX9-F1
#
_entry.id   AF-A0A933FXX9-F1
#
_cell.length_a   1.000
_cell.length_b   1.000
_cell.length_c   1.000
_cell.angle_alpha   90.00
_cell.angle_beta   90.00
_cell.angle_gamma   90.00
#
_symmetry.space_group_name_H-M   'P 1'
#
loop_
_entity.id
_entity.type
_entity.pdbx_description
1 polymer ?
#
loop_
_entity_poly.entity_id
_entity_poly.type
_entity_poly.pdbx_seq_one_letter_code
_entity_poly.pdbx_strand_id
1 'polypeptide(L)'
;MRQLISSLLTTLIFILAFISIVNNNSNRNAEHITVKNQQTSGALQALDFWTQSRAYPEADIPRDKYYKAFSYAKQHLKESTSLRQIGTTSLWQAIGPLNWPGRFISVAVNPQNPYTLYAGSASGGLWRSFTRGEGGDWHRITTGFPVLGVMAIAIQPNDSNVIYIGTGETYRYQGTHGGVAVRTTRGSYGMGILKTTDGGTTWTKSLDWSYNQERGVQAIRINPLNYNTIIAATTEGIYKSNDAGNSWTQTLNVIMAEDIVIHTQDTNLVMASCGNFASPDAGIYLSLDGGTEWFRIDGGLPSFSGKTMLGMHGADPDIVYASVADSTTGAGSLWKTGDFGSSWMRVSNSGPFGVQGWYSHFVAVHPTDPNQILHAGVWTIKSTDGGLTFRSAGSTYADHHNYAHDPSDPNVLYVVNDGGIARSVDFGDIFYEVSIGIQTAQFYSGFSCSATDSLLGLGQTQDHIPGWRYTGSLNWSESGADECGWTAIDQTNDSIMYAATRSGGSIVKSTNRGRWFSSSWGFSGFGSWNSPFVIAPANTNILYFGKNFIYKTTDQSNTWFATNTNLTLDGNPALSMGISHTNPDTVYVGTAPVFTRSHIFRTTDGGNTWTNITGTLPDRYPMDIAVDPNDSRVVYVAFGGYNAGHLFKSTDAGTTWTDVTGVLPDVHATAIVVDPLNSNHVYAGNDIGVYVSTDGGATWQSFSEGLPEAVLVSDLVLSPSNRVIRAATHGNGVFERKMLSPVTSVTEESSLPKTFMLYQNYPNPFNPSTVIRYQLSVNSHVTLRVYDILGRAVATLVNERKAAGSYEVEFDARDLPSGIYAYTLTMSGKSLSKKMLLLK
;
A
#
# COMPACT_ATOMS: atom_id res chain seq x y z
N MET A 1 0.15 57.06 -52.71
CA MET A 1 -1.04 56.43 -52.08
C MET A 1 -0.89 54.91 -51.93
N ARG A 2 -0.57 54.14 -52.99
CA ARG A 2 -0.35 52.68 -52.90
C ARG A 2 0.83 52.24 -51.98
N GLN A 3 1.93 52.99 -51.94
CA GLN A 3 3.06 52.67 -51.04
C GLN A 3 2.76 52.95 -49.55
N LEU A 4 1.94 53.97 -49.26
CA LEU A 4 1.50 54.28 -47.88
C LEU A 4 0.58 53.17 -47.34
N ILE A 5 -0.36 52.70 -48.17
CA ILE A 5 -1.27 51.59 -47.83
C ILE A 5 -0.49 50.28 -47.63
N SER A 6 0.52 50.01 -48.47
CA SER A 6 1.38 48.83 -48.31
C SER A 6 2.16 48.86 -47.00
N SER A 7 2.76 50.01 -46.62
CA SER A 7 3.53 50.10 -45.37
C SER A 7 2.64 49.98 -44.12
N LEU A 8 1.43 50.53 -44.17
CA LEU A 8 0.42 50.41 -43.12
C LEU A 8 -0.06 48.95 -42.97
N LEU A 9 -0.24 48.22 -44.07
CA LEU A 9 -0.62 46.81 -44.03
C LEU A 9 0.48 45.93 -43.42
N THR A 10 1.74 46.12 -43.82
CA THR A 10 2.87 45.36 -43.22
C THR A 10 3.07 45.68 -41.74
N THR A 11 2.87 46.94 -41.33
CA THR A 11 2.98 47.34 -39.92
C THR A 11 1.83 46.77 -39.10
N LEU A 12 0.62 46.73 -39.65
CA LEU A 12 -0.54 46.12 -39.00
C LEU A 12 -0.40 44.59 -38.87
N ILE A 13 0.17 43.91 -39.88
CA ILE A 13 0.45 42.47 -39.84
C ILE A 13 1.54 42.16 -38.81
N PHE A 14 2.58 42.99 -38.69
CA PHE A 14 3.61 42.83 -37.67
C PHE A 14 3.06 43.07 -36.26
N ILE A 15 2.20 44.07 -36.06
CA ILE A 15 1.55 44.33 -34.77
C ILE A 15 0.60 43.19 -34.40
N LEU A 16 -0.17 42.64 -35.34
CA LEU A 16 -1.05 41.50 -35.10
C LEU A 16 -0.26 40.20 -34.82
N ALA A 17 0.86 39.98 -35.50
CA ALA A 17 1.76 38.85 -35.22
C ALA A 17 2.46 39.00 -33.86
N PHE A 18 2.86 40.22 -33.47
CA PHE A 18 3.47 40.48 -32.17
C PHE A 18 2.44 40.36 -31.03
N ILE A 19 1.19 40.81 -31.22
CA ILE A 19 0.09 40.58 -30.28
C ILE A 19 -0.26 39.09 -30.19
N SER A 20 -0.21 38.34 -31.30
CA SER A 20 -0.42 36.88 -31.29
C SER A 20 0.70 36.13 -30.58
N ILE A 21 1.97 36.55 -30.73
CA ILE A 21 3.12 35.95 -30.04
C ILE A 21 3.16 36.33 -28.56
N VAL A 22 2.80 37.57 -28.21
CA VAL A 22 2.68 38.02 -26.81
C VAL A 22 1.47 37.34 -26.14
N ASN A 23 0.33 37.19 -26.82
CA ASN A 23 -0.81 36.41 -26.30
C ASN A 23 -0.50 34.91 -26.22
N ASN A 24 0.28 34.33 -27.14
CA ASN A 24 0.70 32.93 -27.05
C ASN A 24 1.76 32.69 -25.96
N ASN A 25 2.60 33.68 -25.64
CA ASN A 25 3.57 33.58 -24.56
C ASN A 25 2.98 33.94 -23.19
N SER A 26 1.96 34.80 -23.11
CA SER A 26 1.21 35.04 -21.86
C SER A 26 0.21 33.92 -21.55
N ASN A 27 -0.33 33.24 -22.57
CA ASN A 27 -1.21 32.08 -22.38
C ASN A 27 -0.47 30.76 -22.09
N ARG A 28 0.87 30.72 -22.19
CA ARG A 28 1.65 29.53 -21.79
C ARG A 28 1.96 29.45 -20.29
N ASN A 29 1.75 30.52 -19.53
CA ASN A 29 2.06 30.56 -18.09
C ASN A 29 0.86 30.85 -17.17
N ALA A 30 -0.37 30.69 -17.66
CA ALA A 30 -1.56 30.80 -16.82
C ALA A 30 -2.77 30.10 -17.46
N GLU A 31 -2.71 28.78 -17.67
CA GLU A 31 -3.94 27.98 -17.69
C GLU A 31 -4.46 27.85 -16.25
N HIS A 32 -4.99 28.97 -15.71
CA HIS A 32 -6.00 28.86 -14.67
C HIS A 32 -7.25 28.30 -15.35
N ILE A 33 -7.35 26.98 -15.36
CA ILE A 33 -8.61 26.26 -15.56
C ILE A 33 -9.63 26.92 -14.65
N THR A 34 -10.59 27.62 -15.25
CA THR A 34 -11.76 28.09 -14.53
C THR A 34 -12.56 26.83 -14.21
N VAL A 35 -12.31 26.25 -13.04
CA VAL A 35 -13.01 25.08 -12.52
C VAL A 35 -14.48 25.47 -12.41
N LYS A 36 -15.29 25.13 -13.42
CA LYS A 36 -16.71 24.87 -13.20
C LYS A 36 -16.74 23.89 -12.04
N ASN A 37 -17.39 24.23 -10.93
CA ASN A 37 -17.56 23.42 -9.71
C ASN A 37 -17.84 21.94 -10.00
N GLN A 38 -16.82 21.15 -10.33
CA GLN A 38 -16.81 19.71 -10.33
C GLN A 38 -16.35 19.33 -8.93
N GLN A 39 -17.23 18.71 -8.14
CA GLN A 39 -16.82 18.14 -6.87
C GLN A 39 -15.83 17.00 -7.17
N THR A 40 -14.54 17.21 -6.89
CA THR A 40 -13.52 16.15 -6.97
C THR A 40 -13.75 15.16 -5.82
N SER A 41 -13.86 13.87 -6.11
CA SER A 41 -13.99 12.85 -5.06
C SER A 41 -12.74 12.81 -4.17
N GLY A 42 -12.88 12.32 -2.94
CA GLY A 42 -11.74 12.07 -2.05
C GLY A 42 -10.72 11.11 -2.67
N ALA A 43 -11.20 10.08 -3.39
CA ALA A 43 -10.34 9.19 -4.17
C ALA A 43 -9.49 9.97 -5.19
N LEU A 44 -10.09 10.91 -5.93
CA LEU A 44 -9.38 11.74 -6.92
C LEU A 44 -8.33 12.65 -6.25
N GLN A 45 -8.65 13.26 -5.11
CA GLN A 45 -7.73 14.13 -4.36
C GLN A 45 -6.53 13.35 -3.78
N ALA A 46 -6.78 12.19 -3.18
CA ALA A 46 -5.73 11.27 -2.77
C ALA A 46 -4.90 10.79 -3.98
N LEU A 47 -5.57 10.58 -5.12
CA LEU A 47 -4.95 10.21 -6.40
C LEU A 47 -4.21 11.36 -7.10
N ASP A 48 -4.32 12.59 -6.64
CA ASP A 48 -3.51 13.70 -7.14
C ASP A 48 -2.26 13.89 -6.26
N PHE A 49 -2.45 13.97 -4.94
CA PHE A 49 -1.38 14.21 -3.97
C PHE A 49 -0.22 13.20 -4.04
N TRP A 50 -0.52 11.90 -4.06
CA TRP A 50 0.51 10.86 -4.10
C TRP A 50 1.31 10.89 -5.41
N THR A 51 0.68 11.29 -6.53
CA THR A 51 1.31 11.35 -7.85
C THR A 51 2.26 12.53 -7.87
N GLN A 52 1.77 13.72 -7.50
CA GLN A 52 2.58 14.93 -7.47
C GLN A 52 3.81 14.80 -6.56
N SER A 53 3.64 14.22 -5.36
CA SER A 53 4.77 14.00 -4.44
C SER A 53 5.85 13.04 -4.96
N ARG A 54 5.52 12.19 -5.95
CA ARG A 54 6.45 11.25 -6.60
C ARG A 54 7.02 11.76 -7.92
N ALA A 55 6.26 12.57 -8.66
CA ALA A 55 6.64 13.06 -9.97
C ALA A 55 7.50 14.33 -9.87
N TYR A 56 7.10 15.26 -9.00
CA TYR A 56 7.65 16.62 -8.96
C TYR A 56 9.19 16.62 -8.75
N PRO A 57 9.95 17.47 -9.48
CA PRO A 57 9.49 18.61 -10.31
C PRO A 57 9.04 18.23 -11.72
N GLU A 58 9.14 16.95 -12.09
CA GLU A 58 8.64 16.49 -13.37
C GLU A 58 7.11 16.52 -13.36
N ALA A 59 6.53 16.67 -14.56
CA ALA A 59 5.08 16.61 -14.73
C ALA A 59 4.52 15.20 -14.43
N ASP A 60 5.37 14.17 -14.52
CA ASP A 60 4.98 12.77 -14.33
C ASP A 60 6.15 11.91 -13.81
N ILE A 61 5.82 10.75 -13.23
CA ILE A 61 6.79 9.76 -12.79
C ILE A 61 7.52 9.20 -14.01
N PRO A 62 8.86 9.28 -14.10
CA PRO A 62 9.56 8.76 -15.26
C PRO A 62 9.36 7.24 -15.41
N ARG A 63 8.88 6.85 -16.59
CA ARG A 63 8.30 5.53 -16.90
C ARG A 63 9.15 4.34 -16.49
N ASP A 64 10.47 4.47 -16.52
CA ASP A 64 11.43 3.37 -16.31
C ASP A 64 12.12 3.39 -14.97
N LYS A 65 11.98 4.47 -14.21
CA LYS A 65 12.80 4.69 -13.02
C LYS A 65 12.46 3.75 -11.89
N TYR A 66 11.17 3.55 -11.62
CA TYR A 66 10.73 2.62 -10.57
C TYR A 66 11.26 1.20 -10.79
N TYR A 67 11.07 0.65 -12.00
CA TYR A 67 11.53 -0.70 -12.32
C TYR A 67 13.07 -0.82 -12.33
N LYS A 68 13.77 0.21 -12.81
CA LYS A 68 15.24 0.27 -12.75
C LYS A 68 15.73 0.31 -11.31
N ALA A 69 15.11 1.12 -10.46
CA ALA A 69 15.41 1.23 -9.04
C ALA A 69 15.20 -0.11 -8.32
N PHE A 70 14.09 -0.80 -8.59
CA PHE A 70 13.82 -2.15 -8.06
C PHE A 70 14.88 -3.15 -8.51
N SER A 71 15.17 -3.20 -9.81
CA SER A 71 16.17 -4.11 -10.37
C SER A 71 17.57 -3.84 -9.80
N TYR A 72 17.93 -2.56 -9.67
CA TYR A 72 19.19 -2.12 -9.07
C TYR A 72 19.29 -2.57 -7.61
N ALA A 73 18.26 -2.33 -6.79
CA ALA A 73 18.24 -2.75 -5.38
C ALA A 73 18.41 -4.27 -5.24
N LYS A 74 17.67 -5.06 -6.03
CA LYS A 74 17.75 -6.53 -6.02
C LYS A 74 19.14 -7.07 -6.42
N GLN A 75 19.84 -6.37 -7.31
CA GLN A 75 21.16 -6.77 -7.79
C GLN A 75 22.30 -6.31 -6.86
N HIS A 76 22.23 -5.08 -6.32
CA HIS A 76 23.37 -4.40 -5.70
C HIS A 76 23.24 -4.25 -4.18
N LEU A 77 22.03 -4.24 -3.63
CA LEU A 77 21.77 -4.00 -2.20
C LEU A 77 21.31 -5.28 -1.51
N LYS A 78 22.15 -6.33 -1.58
CA LYS A 78 21.93 -7.56 -0.78
C LYS A 78 22.36 -7.34 0.67
N GLU A 79 21.78 -8.10 1.60
CA GLU A 79 22.25 -8.15 2.99
C GLU A 79 23.77 -8.31 3.04
N SER A 80 24.45 -7.46 3.79
CA SER A 80 25.84 -7.70 4.12
C SER A 80 25.95 -8.74 5.23
N THR A 81 26.98 -9.56 5.16
CA THR A 81 27.39 -10.42 6.27
C THR A 81 27.76 -9.61 7.53
N SER A 82 28.05 -8.31 7.40
CA SER A 82 28.43 -7.43 8.52
C SER A 82 27.24 -6.96 9.36
N LEU A 83 26.03 -6.77 8.80
CA LEU A 83 24.84 -6.50 9.63
C LEU A 83 24.48 -7.67 10.54
N ARG A 84 24.69 -8.90 10.07
CA ARG A 84 24.53 -10.12 10.89
C ARG A 84 25.52 -10.17 12.05
N GLN A 85 26.70 -9.55 11.92
CA GLN A 85 27.71 -9.45 12.99
C GLN A 85 27.41 -8.32 13.99
N ILE A 86 26.66 -7.28 13.60
CA ILE A 86 26.38 -6.07 14.41
C ILE A 86 25.00 -6.15 15.12
N GLY A 87 24.31 -7.29 15.05
CA GLY A 87 23.46 -7.70 16.17
C GLY A 87 21.98 -7.93 15.92
N THR A 88 21.51 -8.18 14.69
CA THR A 88 20.18 -8.84 14.54
C THR A 88 20.16 -9.88 13.42
N THR A 89 19.71 -11.10 13.74
CA THR A 89 19.26 -12.11 12.76
C THR A 89 17.73 -12.05 12.57
N SER A 90 17.06 -11.07 13.19
CA SER A 90 15.60 -10.94 13.12
C SER A 90 15.21 -10.33 11.77
N LEU A 91 14.14 -10.88 11.21
CA LEU A 91 13.50 -10.39 10.00
C LEU A 91 12.35 -9.46 10.39
N TRP A 92 11.89 -8.65 9.43
CA TRP A 92 10.61 -7.96 9.57
C TRP A 92 9.48 -8.97 9.77
N GLN A 93 8.59 -8.64 10.70
CA GLN A 93 7.42 -9.45 11.03
C GLN A 93 6.16 -8.60 10.90
N ALA A 94 5.16 -9.16 10.25
CA ALA A 94 3.84 -8.57 10.12
C ALA A 94 3.18 -8.44 11.52
N ILE A 95 2.62 -7.27 11.83
CA ILE A 95 1.87 -7.04 13.07
C ILE A 95 0.40 -6.68 12.81
N GLY A 96 -0.11 -6.91 11.59
CA GLY A 96 -1.48 -6.65 11.19
C GLY A 96 -1.68 -5.24 10.59
N PRO A 97 -2.93 -4.75 10.57
CA PRO A 97 -4.14 -5.46 10.99
C PRO A 97 -4.50 -6.63 10.07
N LEU A 98 -5.04 -7.71 10.64
CA LEU A 98 -5.62 -8.85 9.91
C LEU A 98 -7.15 -8.83 9.89
N ASN A 99 -7.78 -8.07 10.78
CA ASN A 99 -9.23 -7.89 10.81
C ASN A 99 -9.71 -6.74 9.92
N TRP A 100 -8.79 -6.06 9.22
CA TRP A 100 -9.11 -4.90 8.42
C TRP A 100 -8.20 -4.80 7.19
N PRO A 101 -8.65 -5.29 6.03
CA PRO A 101 -7.87 -5.22 4.79
C PRO A 101 -7.90 -3.78 4.22
N GLY A 102 -7.10 -3.56 3.18
CA GLY A 102 -7.25 -2.41 2.29
C GLY A 102 -8.05 -2.77 1.03
N ARG A 103 -7.90 -1.94 0.01
CA ARG A 103 -8.67 -2.01 -1.25
C ARG A 103 -8.43 -3.29 -2.05
N PHE A 104 -9.53 -3.89 -2.52
CA PHE A 104 -9.55 -4.98 -3.49
C PHE A 104 -10.30 -4.58 -4.76
N ILE A 105 -9.73 -4.96 -5.91
CA ILE A 105 -10.19 -4.52 -7.23
C ILE A 105 -10.53 -5.69 -8.16
N SER A 106 -10.15 -6.91 -7.80
CA SER A 106 -10.54 -8.13 -8.52
C SER A 106 -10.76 -9.33 -7.60
N VAL A 107 -11.65 -10.22 -8.00
CA VAL A 107 -11.91 -11.51 -7.35
C VAL A 107 -12.25 -12.55 -8.41
N ALA A 108 -11.84 -13.80 -8.17
CA ALA A 108 -12.23 -14.94 -8.99
C ALA A 108 -12.49 -16.17 -8.11
N VAL A 109 -13.54 -16.91 -8.43
CA VAL A 109 -13.86 -18.20 -7.82
C VAL A 109 -13.25 -19.30 -8.68
N ASN A 110 -12.57 -20.26 -8.05
CA ASN A 110 -12.01 -21.40 -8.77
C ASN A 110 -13.16 -22.25 -9.38
N PRO A 111 -13.16 -22.46 -10.71
CA PRO A 111 -14.26 -23.13 -11.41
C PRO A 111 -14.34 -24.64 -11.13
N GLN A 112 -13.24 -25.28 -10.72
CA GLN A 112 -13.21 -26.71 -10.36
C GLN A 112 -13.45 -26.94 -8.86
N ASN A 113 -13.25 -25.91 -8.04
CA ASN A 113 -13.47 -25.97 -6.59
C ASN A 113 -13.87 -24.59 -6.03
N PRO A 114 -15.19 -24.31 -5.88
CA PRO A 114 -15.67 -23.02 -5.42
C PRO A 114 -15.23 -22.59 -4.01
N TYR A 115 -14.68 -23.53 -3.21
CA TYR A 115 -14.05 -23.18 -1.94
C TYR A 115 -12.72 -22.43 -2.10
N THR A 116 -12.07 -22.51 -3.26
CA THR A 116 -10.84 -21.75 -3.51
C THR A 116 -11.16 -20.40 -4.16
N LEU A 117 -10.75 -19.32 -3.51
CA LEU A 117 -10.91 -17.95 -4.01
C LEU A 117 -9.55 -17.32 -4.28
N TYR A 118 -9.50 -16.46 -5.29
CA TYR A 118 -8.38 -15.58 -5.57
C TYR A 118 -8.85 -14.14 -5.52
N ALA A 119 -8.07 -13.27 -4.90
CA ALA A 119 -8.41 -11.85 -4.76
C ALA A 119 -7.18 -10.98 -5.05
N GLY A 120 -7.37 -9.94 -5.86
CA GLY A 120 -6.35 -8.99 -6.26
C GLY A 120 -6.53 -7.65 -5.57
N SER A 121 -5.52 -7.26 -4.79
CA SER A 121 -5.49 -5.95 -4.11
C SER A 121 -4.96 -4.86 -5.05
N ALA A 122 -5.37 -3.62 -4.79
CA ALA A 122 -4.85 -2.44 -5.49
C ALA A 122 -3.34 -2.23 -5.27
N SER A 123 -2.80 -2.57 -4.09
CA SER A 123 -1.37 -2.38 -3.76
C SER A 123 -0.78 -3.46 -2.85
N GLY A 124 -1.56 -4.48 -2.48
CA GLY A 124 -1.17 -5.58 -1.59
C GLY A 124 -0.86 -6.92 -2.26
N GLY A 125 -0.93 -7.01 -3.59
CA GLY A 125 -0.65 -8.24 -4.34
C GLY A 125 -1.85 -9.17 -4.50
N LEU A 126 -1.55 -10.39 -4.95
CA LEU A 126 -2.50 -11.49 -5.14
C LEU A 126 -2.62 -12.33 -3.86
N TRP A 127 -3.84 -12.71 -3.51
CA TRP A 127 -4.17 -13.53 -2.35
C TRP A 127 -5.04 -14.71 -2.73
N ARG A 128 -4.95 -15.80 -1.96
CA ARG A 128 -5.79 -17.00 -2.11
C ARG A 128 -6.34 -17.48 -0.78
N SER A 129 -7.59 -17.88 -0.79
CA SER A 129 -8.25 -18.66 0.28
C SER A 129 -8.63 -20.04 -0.27
N PHE A 130 -8.63 -21.05 0.59
CA PHE A 130 -9.08 -22.42 0.33
C PHE A 130 -10.42 -22.76 1.02
N THR A 131 -10.93 -21.86 1.86
CA THR A 131 -12.18 -22.01 2.61
C THR A 131 -13.17 -20.90 2.26
N ARG A 132 -13.16 -20.40 1.02
CA ARG A 132 -14.05 -19.35 0.51
C ARG A 132 -14.10 -18.09 1.40
N GLY A 133 -12.95 -17.76 1.97
CA GLY A 133 -12.71 -16.66 2.89
C GLY A 133 -13.18 -16.90 4.34
N GLU A 134 -13.56 -18.13 4.70
CA GLU A 134 -14.03 -18.46 6.05
C GLU A 134 -12.87 -18.76 7.00
N GLY A 135 -12.91 -18.22 8.22
CA GLY A 135 -11.89 -18.48 9.23
C GLY A 135 -10.53 -17.81 8.99
N GLY A 136 -10.44 -16.96 7.96
CA GLY A 136 -9.29 -16.12 7.66
C GLY A 136 -8.04 -16.86 7.17
N ASP A 137 -8.24 -17.84 6.30
CA ASP A 137 -7.22 -18.69 5.69
C ASP A 137 -6.55 -18.06 4.45
N TRP A 138 -6.39 -16.74 4.45
CA TRP A 138 -5.83 -16.05 3.29
C TRP A 138 -4.31 -16.16 3.24
N HIS A 139 -3.80 -16.46 2.05
CA HIS A 139 -2.39 -16.64 1.77
C HIS A 139 -1.95 -15.72 0.63
N ARG A 140 -0.91 -14.92 0.86
CA ARG A 140 -0.29 -14.12 -0.19
C ARG A 140 0.38 -15.03 -1.22
N ILE A 141 0.12 -14.78 -2.50
CA ILE A 141 0.80 -15.42 -3.62
C ILE A 141 1.88 -14.47 -4.14
N THR A 142 3.13 -14.93 -4.12
CA THR A 142 4.26 -14.12 -4.61
C THR A 142 4.44 -14.35 -6.11
N THR A 143 4.40 -13.26 -6.89
CA THR A 143 4.56 -13.31 -8.35
C THR A 143 6.03 -13.23 -8.77
N GLY A 144 6.91 -12.69 -7.91
CA GLY A 144 8.31 -12.41 -8.24
C GLY A 144 8.53 -11.13 -9.05
N PHE A 145 7.48 -10.33 -9.24
CA PHE A 145 7.49 -9.07 -9.98
C PHE A 145 7.10 -7.89 -9.07
N PRO A 146 7.60 -6.66 -9.33
CA PRO A 146 7.39 -5.51 -8.45
C PRO A 146 6.00 -4.85 -8.56
N VAL A 147 5.16 -5.26 -9.52
CA VAL A 147 3.81 -4.72 -9.66
C VAL A 147 2.85 -5.50 -8.76
N LEU A 148 2.37 -4.84 -7.71
CA LEU A 148 1.48 -5.42 -6.71
C LEU A 148 -0.01 -5.25 -7.03
N GLY A 149 -0.38 -4.35 -7.95
CA GLY A 149 -1.76 -4.16 -8.38
C GLY A 149 -2.23 -5.31 -9.28
N VAL A 150 -3.37 -5.92 -8.94
CA VAL A 150 -3.97 -7.02 -9.70
C VAL A 150 -5.43 -6.69 -10.04
N MET A 151 -5.65 -6.19 -11.26
CA MET A 151 -6.94 -5.69 -11.74
C MET A 151 -7.83 -6.76 -12.37
N ALA A 152 -7.25 -7.85 -12.86
CA ALA A 152 -7.99 -8.95 -13.48
C ALA A 152 -7.44 -10.30 -13.06
N ILE A 153 -8.33 -11.28 -12.88
CA ILE A 153 -7.99 -12.68 -12.61
C ILE A 153 -8.87 -13.56 -13.50
N ALA A 154 -8.27 -14.46 -14.26
CA ALA A 154 -8.98 -15.47 -15.03
C ALA A 154 -8.37 -16.86 -14.75
N ILE A 155 -9.22 -17.82 -14.40
CA ILE A 155 -8.83 -19.19 -14.07
C ILE A 155 -9.38 -20.11 -15.14
N GLN A 156 -8.55 -21.00 -15.67
CA GLN A 156 -8.98 -21.88 -16.75
C GLN A 156 -9.97 -22.95 -16.25
N PRO A 157 -11.16 -23.11 -16.88
CA PRO A 157 -12.22 -23.98 -16.35
C PRO A 157 -11.85 -25.47 -16.23
N ASN A 158 -11.05 -25.99 -17.16
CA ASN A 158 -10.68 -27.41 -17.17
C ASN A 158 -9.36 -27.73 -16.44
N ASP A 159 -8.57 -26.72 -16.08
CA ASP A 159 -7.34 -26.88 -15.30
C ASP A 159 -7.08 -25.62 -14.46
N SER A 160 -7.48 -25.67 -13.19
CA SER A 160 -7.35 -24.54 -12.27
C SER A 160 -5.91 -24.25 -11.82
N ASN A 161 -4.92 -25.01 -12.30
CA ASN A 161 -3.51 -24.63 -12.16
C ASN A 161 -3.10 -23.54 -13.15
N VAL A 162 -3.87 -23.36 -14.23
CA VAL A 162 -3.63 -22.32 -15.22
C VAL A 162 -4.42 -21.07 -14.85
N ILE A 163 -3.69 -20.03 -14.45
CA ILE A 163 -4.26 -18.75 -14.01
C ILE A 163 -3.55 -17.62 -14.74
N TYR A 164 -4.34 -16.65 -15.19
CA TYR A 164 -3.88 -15.39 -15.79
C TYR A 164 -4.26 -14.24 -14.86
N ILE A 165 -3.32 -13.35 -14.61
CA ILE A 165 -3.60 -12.10 -13.89
C ILE A 165 -3.22 -10.89 -14.74
N GLY A 166 -4.14 -9.93 -14.80
CA GLY A 166 -3.90 -8.61 -15.35
C GLY A 166 -3.24 -7.74 -14.29
N THR A 167 -2.10 -7.15 -14.62
CA THR A 167 -1.32 -6.33 -13.69
C THR A 167 -1.61 -4.84 -13.87
N GLY A 168 -1.46 -4.08 -12.78
CA GLY A 168 -1.70 -2.64 -12.71
C GLY A 168 -3.06 -2.29 -12.09
N GLU A 169 -3.35 -1.00 -12.04
CA GLU A 169 -4.63 -0.37 -11.69
C GLU A 169 -4.67 0.97 -12.46
N THR A 170 -4.86 0.92 -13.78
CA THR A 170 -4.66 2.09 -14.65
C THR A 170 -5.99 2.70 -15.08
N TYR A 171 -6.14 4.02 -14.92
CA TYR A 171 -7.40 4.72 -15.23
C TYR A 171 -7.42 5.50 -16.56
N ARG A 172 -6.27 6.02 -17.04
CA ARG A 172 -6.01 6.53 -18.42
C ARG A 172 -4.65 7.24 -18.58
N TYR A 173 -3.63 6.60 -19.13
CA TYR A 173 -2.27 7.18 -19.19
C TYR A 173 -2.11 8.45 -20.07
N GLN A 174 -3.00 8.74 -21.03
CA GLN A 174 -2.81 9.82 -22.03
C GLN A 174 -3.50 11.15 -21.74
N GLY A 175 -4.27 11.30 -20.65
CA GLY A 175 -5.12 12.49 -20.54
C GLY A 175 -5.93 12.65 -19.27
N THR A 176 -5.46 12.13 -18.14
CA THR A 176 -6.08 12.45 -16.85
C THR A 176 -5.71 13.84 -16.36
N HIS A 177 -6.68 14.59 -15.85
CA HIS A 177 -6.46 15.83 -15.09
C HIS A 177 -5.43 15.57 -13.98
N GLY A 178 -4.30 16.27 -13.96
CA GLY A 178 -3.30 16.17 -12.90
C GLY A 178 -2.50 14.85 -12.82
N GLY A 179 -2.50 14.00 -13.85
CA GLY A 179 -1.70 12.75 -13.83
C GLY A 179 -2.30 11.60 -13.00
N VAL A 180 -3.62 11.62 -12.75
CA VAL A 180 -4.39 10.62 -11.97
C VAL A 180 -4.24 9.16 -12.47
N ALA A 181 -3.72 8.94 -13.68
CA ALA A 181 -3.51 7.61 -14.22
C ALA A 181 -2.18 6.91 -13.89
N VAL A 182 -1.22 7.60 -13.23
CA VAL A 182 0.19 7.20 -13.29
C VAL A 182 0.82 7.01 -11.92
N ARG A 183 1.08 5.76 -11.51
CA ARG A 183 1.73 5.46 -10.22
C ARG A 183 2.52 4.16 -10.21
N THR A 184 3.30 3.97 -9.15
CA THR A 184 4.21 2.84 -8.94
C THR A 184 3.57 1.58 -8.37
N THR A 185 2.46 1.68 -7.60
CA THR A 185 1.72 0.50 -7.07
C THR A 185 0.20 0.71 -6.86
N ARG A 186 -0.27 1.81 -6.23
CA ARG A 186 -1.70 2.24 -6.23
C ARG A 186 -1.94 3.08 -7.48
N GLY A 187 -2.95 2.86 -8.32
CA GLY A 187 -3.07 3.57 -9.60
C GLY A 187 -1.96 3.19 -10.59
N SER A 188 -1.46 1.95 -10.49
CA SER A 188 -0.19 1.55 -11.10
C SER A 188 -0.27 1.15 -12.56
N TYR A 189 0.86 1.31 -13.24
CA TYR A 189 1.07 0.62 -14.50
C TYR A 189 1.30 -0.86 -14.28
N GLY A 190 0.69 -1.64 -15.15
CA GLY A 190 0.96 -3.05 -15.32
C GLY A 190 2.25 -3.31 -16.10
N MET A 191 2.55 -4.59 -16.16
CA MET A 191 3.58 -5.19 -17.01
C MET A 191 2.97 -6.27 -17.91
N GLY A 192 1.71 -6.08 -18.27
CA GLY A 192 0.90 -6.99 -19.08
C GLY A 192 0.26 -8.10 -18.24
N ILE A 193 0.26 -9.32 -18.78
CA ILE A 193 -0.43 -10.48 -18.20
C ILE A 193 0.62 -11.42 -17.62
N LEU A 194 0.48 -11.78 -16.35
CA LEU A 194 1.26 -12.87 -15.75
C LEU A 194 0.46 -14.17 -15.82
N LYS A 195 1.14 -15.27 -16.15
CA LYS A 195 0.57 -16.61 -16.25
C LYS A 195 1.32 -17.59 -15.36
N THR A 196 0.56 -18.43 -14.68
CA THR A 196 1.04 -19.64 -13.99
C THR A 196 0.40 -20.88 -14.63
N THR A 197 1.08 -22.02 -14.49
CA THR A 197 0.56 -23.35 -14.87
C THR A 197 0.70 -24.35 -13.70
N ASP A 198 1.07 -23.86 -12.52
CA ASP A 198 1.39 -24.66 -11.32
C ASP A 198 0.64 -24.13 -10.07
N GLY A 199 -0.55 -23.53 -10.29
CA GLY A 199 -1.42 -23.07 -9.21
C GLY A 199 -0.87 -21.85 -8.46
N GLY A 200 -0.05 -21.04 -9.13
CA GLY A 200 0.50 -19.79 -8.59
C GLY A 200 1.83 -19.96 -7.85
N THR A 201 2.50 -21.10 -8.00
CA THR A 201 3.84 -21.32 -7.40
C THR A 201 4.91 -20.55 -8.16
N THR A 202 4.83 -20.54 -9.49
CA THR A 202 5.69 -19.74 -10.37
C THR A 202 4.86 -18.96 -11.38
N TRP A 203 5.39 -17.80 -11.80
CA TRP A 203 4.74 -16.88 -12.72
C TRP A 203 5.68 -16.47 -13.83
N THR A 204 5.13 -16.35 -15.03
CA THR A 204 5.83 -15.89 -16.24
C THR A 204 5.02 -14.80 -16.91
N LYS A 205 5.66 -13.95 -17.72
CA LYS A 205 4.93 -12.97 -18.53
C LYS A 205 4.35 -13.66 -19.77
N SER A 206 3.03 -13.61 -19.91
CA SER A 206 2.27 -14.11 -21.05
C SER A 206 2.06 -13.02 -22.10
N LEU A 207 1.60 -11.85 -21.67
CA LEU A 207 1.69 -10.61 -22.45
C LEU A 207 2.83 -9.80 -21.83
N ASP A 208 3.98 -9.78 -22.48
CA ASP A 208 5.16 -9.09 -21.95
C ASP A 208 5.15 -7.63 -22.32
N TRP A 209 4.76 -6.80 -21.35
CA TRP A 209 5.07 -5.38 -21.39
C TRP A 209 6.19 -5.06 -20.42
N SER A 210 7.10 -4.22 -20.89
CA SER A 210 7.99 -3.49 -20.00
C SER A 210 7.16 -2.50 -19.17
N TYR A 211 7.57 -2.28 -17.92
CA TYR A 211 6.92 -1.31 -17.04
C TYR A 211 6.85 0.10 -17.67
N ASN A 212 7.83 0.44 -18.51
CA ASN A 212 7.97 1.73 -19.18
C ASN A 212 6.91 2.03 -20.24
N GLN A 213 6.11 1.02 -20.62
CA GLN A 213 5.08 1.20 -21.64
C GLN A 213 3.82 1.87 -21.09
N GLU A 214 3.66 1.98 -19.77
CA GLU A 214 2.56 2.71 -19.11
C GLU A 214 1.16 2.16 -19.39
N ARG A 215 1.05 0.83 -19.32
CA ARG A 215 -0.17 0.12 -19.72
C ARG A 215 -0.74 -0.69 -18.58
N GLY A 216 -2.03 -0.98 -18.63
CA GLY A 216 -2.73 -1.83 -17.67
C GLY A 216 -3.62 -2.86 -18.36
N VAL A 217 -4.03 -3.90 -17.63
CA VAL A 217 -4.94 -4.95 -18.09
C VAL A 217 -6.16 -4.98 -17.19
N GLN A 218 -7.31 -4.55 -17.71
CA GLN A 218 -8.54 -4.28 -16.96
C GLN A 218 -9.41 -5.53 -16.79
N ALA A 219 -9.51 -6.37 -17.82
CA ALA A 219 -10.26 -7.62 -17.77
C ALA A 219 -9.60 -8.70 -18.63
N ILE A 220 -9.79 -9.96 -18.24
CA ILE A 220 -9.38 -11.14 -19.00
C ILE A 220 -10.58 -12.09 -19.06
N ARG A 221 -10.89 -12.62 -20.24
CA ARG A 221 -11.95 -13.60 -20.49
C ARG A 221 -11.40 -14.77 -21.28
N ILE A 222 -11.64 -15.98 -20.79
CA ILE A 222 -11.31 -17.23 -21.48
C ILE A 222 -12.56 -17.66 -22.22
N ASN A 223 -12.43 -17.98 -23.51
CA ASN A 223 -13.54 -18.43 -24.33
C ASN A 223 -14.10 -19.76 -23.77
N PRO A 224 -15.41 -19.85 -23.47
CA PRO A 224 -16.01 -21.02 -22.80
C PRO A 224 -16.10 -22.28 -23.67
N LEU A 225 -16.03 -22.15 -25.00
CA LEU A 225 -16.08 -23.27 -25.96
C LEU A 225 -14.69 -23.63 -26.52
N ASN A 226 -13.69 -22.77 -26.36
CA ASN A 226 -12.31 -23.01 -26.76
C ASN A 226 -11.32 -22.31 -25.83
N TYR A 227 -10.80 -23.03 -24.83
CA TYR A 227 -9.91 -22.45 -23.81
C TYR A 227 -8.54 -21.96 -24.33
N ASN A 228 -8.17 -22.25 -25.58
CA ASN A 228 -6.99 -21.65 -26.21
C ASN A 228 -7.23 -20.19 -26.63
N THR A 229 -8.49 -19.79 -26.80
CA THR A 229 -8.85 -18.41 -27.14
C THR A 229 -9.06 -17.60 -25.87
N ILE A 230 -8.27 -16.55 -25.71
CA ILE A 230 -8.32 -15.64 -24.55
C ILE A 230 -8.39 -14.21 -25.06
N ILE A 231 -9.24 -13.39 -24.47
CA ILE A 231 -9.41 -11.97 -24.82
C ILE A 231 -9.11 -11.14 -23.57
N ALA A 232 -8.32 -10.09 -23.74
CA ALA A 232 -7.93 -9.17 -22.68
C ALA A 232 -8.31 -7.73 -23.05
N ALA A 233 -8.98 -7.04 -22.12
CA ALA A 233 -9.23 -5.61 -22.18
C ALA A 233 -8.08 -4.89 -21.51
N THR A 234 -7.50 -3.93 -22.21
CA THR A 234 -6.30 -3.23 -21.79
C THR A 234 -6.42 -1.73 -22.02
N THR A 235 -5.50 -0.96 -21.46
CA THR A 235 -5.40 0.48 -21.72
C THR A 235 -5.16 0.82 -23.19
N GLU A 236 -4.64 -0.13 -23.97
CA GLU A 236 -4.40 0.02 -25.41
C GLU A 236 -5.56 -0.53 -26.27
N GLY A 237 -6.63 -1.02 -25.65
CA GLY A 237 -7.72 -1.70 -26.34
C GLY A 237 -7.70 -3.21 -26.16
N ILE A 238 -8.23 -3.95 -27.13
CA ILE A 238 -8.44 -5.41 -26.99
C ILE A 238 -7.28 -6.19 -27.58
N TYR A 239 -6.74 -7.12 -26.79
CA TYR A 239 -5.79 -8.13 -27.23
C TYR A 239 -6.43 -9.51 -27.22
N LYS A 240 -6.14 -10.31 -28.24
CA LYS A 240 -6.60 -11.69 -28.38
C LYS A 240 -5.43 -12.64 -28.52
N SER A 241 -5.52 -13.77 -27.83
CA SER A 241 -4.65 -14.93 -27.99
C SER A 241 -5.47 -16.11 -28.52
N ASN A 242 -4.87 -16.95 -29.36
CA ASN A 242 -5.47 -18.20 -29.87
C ASN A 242 -4.66 -19.44 -29.45
N ASP A 243 -3.66 -19.27 -28.59
CA ASP A 243 -2.70 -20.30 -28.19
C ASP A 243 -2.50 -20.32 -26.66
N ALA A 244 -3.59 -20.08 -25.92
CA ALA A 244 -3.61 -20.05 -24.46
C ALA A 244 -2.60 -19.04 -23.86
N GLY A 245 -2.51 -17.85 -24.46
CA GLY A 245 -1.66 -16.75 -23.98
C GLY A 245 -0.16 -16.94 -24.23
N ASN A 246 0.24 -17.78 -25.20
CA ASN A 246 1.64 -17.85 -25.61
C ASN A 246 2.00 -16.68 -26.54
N SER A 247 1.04 -16.21 -27.33
CA SER A 247 1.13 -15.02 -28.17
C SER A 247 -0.17 -14.22 -28.16
N TRP A 248 -0.06 -12.92 -28.42
CA TRP A 248 -1.16 -11.97 -28.37
C TRP A 248 -1.14 -11.03 -29.58
N THR A 249 -2.32 -10.71 -30.11
CA THR A 249 -2.52 -9.74 -31.19
C THR A 249 -3.53 -8.68 -30.75
N GLN A 250 -3.23 -7.40 -30.99
CA GLN A 250 -4.19 -6.32 -30.76
C GLN A 250 -5.24 -6.32 -31.87
N THR A 251 -6.51 -6.49 -31.51
CA THR A 251 -7.64 -6.63 -32.46
C THR A 251 -8.58 -5.43 -32.44
N LEU A 252 -8.57 -4.64 -31.37
CA LEU A 252 -9.25 -3.35 -31.30
C LEU A 252 -8.29 -2.30 -30.73
N ASN A 253 -8.04 -1.23 -31.48
CA ASN A 253 -7.16 -0.13 -31.07
C ASN A 253 -7.96 1.09 -30.61
N VAL A 254 -8.83 0.88 -29.62
CA VAL A 254 -9.57 1.93 -28.92
C VAL A 254 -9.11 1.90 -27.47
N ILE A 255 -8.54 3.00 -26.99
CA ILE A 255 -7.89 3.03 -25.68
C ILE A 255 -8.90 2.83 -24.55
N MET A 256 -8.39 2.41 -23.39
CA MET A 256 -9.18 2.13 -22.20
C MET A 256 -10.31 1.13 -22.48
N ALA A 257 -9.98 -0.06 -23.00
CA ALA A 257 -10.93 -1.15 -22.93
C ALA A 257 -11.10 -1.57 -21.46
N GLU A 258 -12.33 -1.56 -20.95
CA GLU A 258 -12.62 -1.71 -19.51
C GLU A 258 -13.22 -3.08 -19.18
N ASP A 259 -14.10 -3.62 -20.03
CA ASP A 259 -14.78 -4.89 -19.76
C ASP A 259 -15.09 -5.66 -21.05
N ILE A 260 -15.27 -6.98 -20.92
CA ILE A 260 -15.57 -7.92 -22.01
C ILE A 260 -16.60 -8.94 -21.54
N VAL A 261 -17.58 -9.25 -22.40
CA VAL A 261 -18.42 -10.45 -22.28
C VAL A 261 -18.33 -11.28 -23.57
N ILE A 262 -18.22 -12.60 -23.41
CA ILE A 262 -18.20 -13.57 -24.52
C ILE A 262 -19.51 -14.35 -24.44
N HIS A 263 -20.29 -14.34 -25.51
CA HIS A 263 -21.54 -15.08 -25.56
C HIS A 263 -21.29 -16.59 -25.37
N THR A 264 -21.94 -17.19 -24.36
CA THR A 264 -21.59 -18.54 -23.87
C THR A 264 -22.03 -19.67 -24.81
N GLN A 265 -22.99 -19.40 -25.72
CA GLN A 265 -23.55 -20.39 -26.64
C GLN A 265 -23.02 -20.22 -28.09
N ASP A 266 -22.50 -19.04 -28.43
CA ASP A 266 -21.91 -18.71 -29.74
C ASP A 266 -20.75 -17.75 -29.51
N THR A 267 -19.55 -18.30 -29.35
CA THR A 267 -18.37 -17.51 -28.97
C THR A 267 -17.79 -16.67 -30.11
N ASN A 268 -18.45 -16.64 -31.27
CA ASN A 268 -18.16 -15.63 -32.29
C ASN A 268 -18.67 -14.25 -31.87
N LEU A 269 -19.71 -14.19 -31.03
CA LEU A 269 -20.25 -12.95 -30.50
C LEU A 269 -19.46 -12.54 -29.25
N VAL A 270 -18.79 -11.40 -29.33
CA VAL A 270 -18.03 -10.81 -28.22
C VAL A 270 -18.34 -9.32 -28.12
N MET A 271 -18.65 -8.85 -26.92
CA MET A 271 -18.90 -7.43 -26.66
C MET A 271 -17.84 -6.87 -25.71
N ALA A 272 -17.36 -5.66 -25.99
CA ALA A 272 -16.39 -4.96 -25.16
C ALA A 272 -16.76 -3.49 -24.95
N SER A 273 -16.48 -2.95 -23.77
CA SER A 273 -16.61 -1.52 -23.50
C SER A 273 -15.24 -0.83 -23.58
N CYS A 274 -15.20 0.36 -24.17
CA CYS A 274 -14.01 1.20 -24.21
C CYS A 274 -14.34 2.63 -23.78
N GLY A 275 -13.43 3.24 -23.02
CA GLY A 275 -13.48 4.64 -22.60
C GLY A 275 -13.42 4.82 -21.08
N ASN A 276 -12.66 5.84 -20.68
CA ASN A 276 -12.64 6.43 -19.35
C ASN A 276 -12.03 7.84 -19.43
N PHE A 277 -12.36 8.73 -18.50
CA PHE A 277 -11.90 10.13 -18.48
C PHE A 277 -11.98 10.87 -19.83
N ALA A 278 -13.08 10.74 -20.57
CA ALA A 278 -13.27 11.31 -21.91
C ALA A 278 -12.21 10.84 -22.92
N SER A 279 -11.85 9.55 -22.88
CA SER A 279 -11.00 8.95 -23.92
C SER A 279 -11.67 9.05 -25.30
N PRO A 280 -10.89 9.30 -26.37
CA PRO A 280 -11.42 9.33 -27.73
C PRO A 280 -12.07 7.99 -28.06
N ASP A 281 -13.09 8.04 -28.92
CA ASP A 281 -13.80 6.87 -29.44
C ASP A 281 -14.43 5.97 -28.37
N ALA A 282 -14.70 6.50 -27.17
CA ALA A 282 -15.44 5.81 -26.12
C ALA A 282 -16.80 5.29 -26.65
N GLY A 283 -17.11 4.04 -26.29
CA GLY A 283 -18.28 3.32 -26.78
C GLY A 283 -18.29 1.84 -26.42
N ILE A 284 -19.34 1.14 -26.83
CA ILE A 284 -19.42 -0.32 -26.78
C ILE A 284 -19.15 -0.85 -28.19
N TYR A 285 -18.40 -1.95 -28.27
CA TYR A 285 -17.96 -2.58 -29.50
C TYR A 285 -18.41 -4.03 -29.53
N LEU A 286 -18.88 -4.50 -30.69
CA LEU A 286 -19.31 -5.86 -30.95
C LEU A 286 -18.40 -6.51 -31.99
N SER A 287 -18.01 -7.74 -31.73
CA SER A 287 -17.37 -8.63 -32.69
C SER A 287 -18.30 -9.78 -33.04
N LEU A 288 -18.28 -10.17 -34.32
CA LEU A 288 -19.09 -11.27 -34.88
C LEU A 288 -18.23 -12.47 -35.31
N ASP A 289 -16.92 -12.44 -35.03
CA ASP A 289 -15.93 -13.43 -35.47
C ASP A 289 -14.95 -13.81 -34.34
N GLY A 290 -15.44 -13.73 -33.10
CA GLY A 290 -14.75 -14.17 -31.89
C GLY A 290 -13.68 -13.20 -31.43
N GLY A 291 -13.88 -11.90 -31.69
CA GLY A 291 -12.96 -10.83 -31.29
C GLY A 291 -11.86 -10.53 -32.29
N THR A 292 -11.99 -10.91 -33.56
CA THR A 292 -10.98 -10.64 -34.59
C THR A 292 -11.20 -9.27 -35.22
N GLU A 293 -12.44 -8.96 -35.63
CA GLU A 293 -12.89 -7.64 -36.08
C GLU A 293 -13.97 -7.08 -35.15
N TRP A 294 -14.07 -5.75 -35.09
CA TRP A 294 -14.89 -5.03 -34.11
C TRP A 294 -15.64 -3.87 -34.74
N PHE A 295 -16.91 -3.73 -34.37
CA PHE A 295 -17.81 -2.67 -34.82
C PHE A 295 -18.33 -1.91 -33.62
N ARG A 296 -18.21 -0.58 -33.64
CA ARG A 296 -18.86 0.26 -32.64
C ARG A 296 -20.38 0.12 -32.77
N ILE A 297 -21.06 -0.07 -31.63
CA ILE A 297 -22.53 -0.15 -31.58
C ILE A 297 -23.10 1.08 -30.85
N ASP A 298 -24.04 1.75 -31.52
CA ASP A 298 -24.59 3.03 -31.06
C ASP A 298 -26.09 2.93 -30.74
N GLY A 299 -26.65 1.72 -30.61
CA GLY A 299 -28.08 1.36 -30.64
C GLY A 299 -29.01 2.00 -29.59
N GLY A 300 -28.94 3.32 -29.39
CA GLY A 300 -29.63 4.13 -28.39
C GLY A 300 -28.74 4.60 -27.23
N LEU A 301 -27.50 4.11 -27.12
CA LEU A 301 -26.60 4.39 -25.99
C LEU A 301 -26.18 5.87 -25.94
N PRO A 302 -26.00 6.45 -24.73
CA PRO A 302 -25.59 7.83 -24.58
C PRO A 302 -24.08 7.98 -24.78
N SER A 303 -23.64 9.18 -25.15
CA SER A 303 -22.23 9.55 -24.96
C SER A 303 -21.91 9.57 -23.47
N PHE A 304 -20.71 9.11 -23.09
CA PHE A 304 -20.24 9.11 -21.72
C PHE A 304 -18.78 9.53 -21.65
N SER A 305 -18.35 10.02 -20.49
CA SER A 305 -16.94 10.34 -20.27
C SER A 305 -16.26 9.41 -19.27
N GLY A 306 -17.01 8.74 -18.37
CA GLY A 306 -16.45 7.78 -17.41
C GLY A 306 -16.28 6.42 -18.06
N LYS A 307 -16.46 5.35 -17.29
CA LYS A 307 -16.37 3.97 -17.80
C LYS A 307 -17.75 3.32 -17.98
N THR A 308 -17.74 2.22 -18.72
CA THR A 308 -18.92 1.36 -18.91
C THR A 308 -18.57 -0.07 -18.50
N MET A 309 -19.39 -0.68 -17.65
CA MET A 309 -19.20 -2.05 -17.15
C MET A 309 -20.35 -2.94 -17.59
N LEU A 310 -20.05 -4.18 -17.98
CA LEU A 310 -21.00 -5.09 -18.62
C LEU A 310 -21.38 -6.23 -17.66
N GLY A 311 -22.65 -6.64 -17.70
CA GLY A 311 -23.14 -7.80 -16.96
C GLY A 311 -24.02 -8.64 -17.88
N MET A 312 -23.61 -9.87 -18.16
CA MET A 312 -24.34 -10.78 -19.03
C MET A 312 -25.15 -11.78 -18.21
N HIS A 313 -26.37 -12.06 -18.63
CA HIS A 313 -27.18 -13.10 -18.01
C HIS A 313 -26.66 -14.50 -18.42
N GLY A 314 -26.47 -15.39 -17.44
CA GLY A 314 -25.82 -16.68 -17.67
C GLY A 314 -26.63 -17.67 -18.51
N ALA A 315 -27.94 -17.77 -18.24
CA ALA A 315 -28.82 -18.76 -18.89
C ALA A 315 -29.26 -18.34 -20.31
N ASP A 316 -29.41 -17.04 -20.55
CA ASP A 316 -29.72 -16.46 -21.85
C ASP A 316 -28.72 -15.32 -22.15
N PRO A 317 -27.60 -15.63 -22.82
CA PRO A 317 -26.51 -14.68 -23.06
C PRO A 317 -26.85 -13.55 -24.04
N ASP A 318 -27.99 -13.57 -24.73
CA ASP A 318 -28.47 -12.42 -25.52
C ASP A 318 -28.83 -11.22 -24.62
N ILE A 319 -29.10 -11.48 -23.33
CA ILE A 319 -29.40 -10.45 -22.34
C ILE A 319 -28.11 -9.92 -21.72
N VAL A 320 -27.80 -8.65 -22.01
CA VAL A 320 -26.65 -7.93 -21.44
C VAL A 320 -27.10 -6.60 -20.85
N TYR A 321 -26.57 -6.27 -19.69
CA TYR A 321 -26.72 -4.98 -19.03
C TYR A 321 -25.43 -4.17 -19.13
N ALA A 322 -25.56 -2.86 -19.29
CA ALA A 322 -24.44 -1.91 -19.31
C ALA A 322 -24.67 -0.80 -18.29
N SER A 323 -23.80 -0.73 -17.28
CA SER A 323 -23.71 0.40 -16.36
C SER A 323 -22.83 1.47 -16.98
N VAL A 324 -23.43 2.56 -17.46
CA VAL A 324 -22.75 3.66 -18.17
C VAL A 324 -22.67 4.88 -17.28
N ALA A 325 -21.47 5.45 -17.07
CA ALA A 325 -21.28 6.58 -16.19
C ALA A 325 -20.47 7.72 -16.81
N ASP A 326 -20.77 8.94 -16.41
CA ASP A 326 -19.90 10.11 -16.59
C ASP A 326 -18.77 10.07 -15.55
N SER A 327 -17.61 10.65 -15.85
CA SER A 327 -16.43 10.58 -14.98
C SER A 327 -16.76 11.17 -13.61
N THR A 328 -16.93 12.50 -13.53
CA THR A 328 -16.86 13.25 -12.26
C THR A 328 -18.14 14.02 -11.91
N THR A 329 -19.21 13.90 -12.69
CA THR A 329 -20.47 14.63 -12.46
C THR A 329 -21.51 13.82 -11.70
N GLY A 330 -21.34 12.50 -11.68
CA GLY A 330 -22.32 11.54 -11.16
C GLY A 330 -23.55 11.31 -12.03
N ALA A 331 -23.58 11.88 -13.24
CA ALA A 331 -24.51 11.42 -14.25
C ALA A 331 -24.18 9.99 -14.69
N GLY A 332 -25.21 9.19 -14.96
CA GLY A 332 -25.07 7.90 -15.58
C GLY A 332 -26.39 7.15 -15.62
N SER A 333 -26.37 5.90 -16.07
CA SER A 333 -27.57 5.16 -16.43
C SER A 333 -27.30 3.66 -16.52
N LEU A 334 -28.37 2.88 -16.41
CA LEU A 334 -28.34 1.44 -16.66
C LEU A 334 -29.13 1.12 -17.93
N TRP A 335 -28.51 0.32 -18.79
CA TRP A 335 -29.07 -0.08 -20.08
C TRP A 335 -29.14 -1.60 -20.19
N LYS A 336 -30.07 -2.08 -21.00
CA LYS A 336 -30.31 -3.50 -21.28
C LYS A 336 -30.44 -3.73 -22.78
N THR A 337 -29.84 -4.79 -23.27
CA THR A 337 -30.14 -5.41 -24.57
C THR A 337 -30.69 -6.82 -24.33
N GLY A 338 -31.48 -7.33 -25.27
CA GLY A 338 -31.93 -8.73 -25.33
C GLY A 338 -31.62 -9.38 -26.68
N ASP A 339 -30.68 -8.80 -27.43
CA ASP A 339 -30.27 -9.19 -28.78
C ASP A 339 -28.75 -9.00 -28.96
N PHE A 340 -28.01 -9.17 -27.87
CA PHE A 340 -26.56 -9.05 -27.76
C PHE A 340 -25.98 -7.74 -28.36
N GLY A 341 -26.71 -6.64 -28.19
CA GLY A 341 -26.25 -5.28 -28.47
C GLY A 341 -26.75 -4.67 -29.77
N SER A 342 -27.63 -5.35 -30.51
CA SER A 342 -28.27 -4.79 -31.72
C SER A 342 -29.20 -3.62 -31.37
N SER A 343 -29.89 -3.69 -30.23
CA SER A 343 -30.71 -2.61 -29.68
C SER A 343 -30.57 -2.49 -28.16
N TRP A 344 -30.58 -1.25 -27.66
CA TRP A 344 -30.47 -0.96 -26.23
C TRP A 344 -31.66 -0.17 -25.70
N MET A 345 -32.14 -0.57 -24.54
CA MET A 345 -33.18 0.11 -23.78
C MET A 345 -32.59 0.62 -22.46
N ARG A 346 -32.80 1.91 -22.17
CA ARG A 346 -32.46 2.48 -20.87
C ARG A 346 -33.48 2.00 -19.84
N VAL A 347 -33.02 1.29 -18.80
CA VAL A 347 -33.87 0.80 -17.71
C VAL A 347 -33.81 1.72 -16.49
N SER A 348 -32.69 2.43 -16.27
CA SER A 348 -32.54 3.45 -15.21
C SER A 348 -31.77 4.68 -15.70
N ASN A 349 -32.08 5.85 -15.14
CA ASN A 349 -31.46 7.16 -15.42
C ASN A 349 -30.42 7.60 -14.37
N SER A 350 -30.04 6.70 -13.46
CA SER A 350 -29.05 6.95 -12.41
C SER A 350 -28.32 5.66 -12.03
N GLY A 351 -27.24 5.78 -11.27
CA GLY A 351 -26.53 4.64 -10.71
C GLY A 351 -25.88 4.96 -9.36
N PRO A 352 -25.38 3.94 -8.64
CA PRO A 352 -25.01 4.05 -7.24
C PRO A 352 -23.55 4.49 -7.01
N PHE A 353 -22.98 5.31 -7.89
CA PHE A 353 -21.54 5.65 -7.90
C PHE A 353 -21.21 7.10 -7.53
N GLY A 354 -22.20 7.94 -7.19
CA GLY A 354 -21.94 9.35 -6.88
C GLY A 354 -21.11 10.02 -7.99
N VAL A 355 -20.07 10.77 -7.66
CA VAL A 355 -19.14 11.39 -8.64
C VAL A 355 -17.98 10.47 -9.07
N GLN A 356 -18.09 9.16 -8.85
CA GLN A 356 -17.02 8.17 -9.03
C GLN A 356 -17.25 7.24 -10.23
N GLY A 357 -17.90 7.74 -11.28
CA GLY A 357 -18.19 6.97 -12.50
C GLY A 357 -16.96 6.62 -13.36
N TRP A 358 -15.81 7.20 -13.06
CA TRP A 358 -14.51 6.81 -13.63
C TRP A 358 -13.82 5.68 -12.84
N TYR A 359 -14.25 5.44 -11.59
CA TYR A 359 -13.50 4.71 -10.56
C TYR A 359 -14.16 3.39 -10.20
N SER A 360 -15.35 3.42 -9.61
CA SER A 360 -15.95 2.26 -8.93
C SER A 360 -17.42 2.10 -9.28
N HIS A 361 -17.73 1.15 -10.17
CA HIS A 361 -19.06 0.59 -10.33
C HIS A 361 -19.02 -0.72 -11.11
N PHE A 362 -20.08 -1.52 -11.00
CA PHE A 362 -20.37 -2.67 -11.87
C PHE A 362 -21.87 -2.98 -11.91
N VAL A 363 -22.30 -3.82 -12.85
CA VAL A 363 -23.62 -4.45 -12.81
C VAL A 363 -23.46 -5.97 -12.86
N ALA A 364 -24.07 -6.67 -11.90
CA ALA A 364 -24.14 -8.12 -11.85
C ALA A 364 -25.58 -8.58 -12.11
N VAL A 365 -25.73 -9.61 -12.95
CA VAL A 365 -27.02 -10.18 -13.34
C VAL A 365 -27.10 -11.58 -12.76
N HIS A 366 -28.22 -11.93 -12.11
CA HIS A 366 -28.35 -13.26 -11.53
C HIS A 366 -28.24 -14.34 -12.64
N PRO A 367 -27.45 -15.43 -12.44
CA PRO A 367 -27.13 -16.36 -13.53
C PRO A 367 -28.35 -17.06 -14.15
N THR A 368 -29.43 -17.24 -13.38
CA THR A 368 -30.65 -17.94 -13.81
C THR A 368 -31.93 -17.12 -13.73
N ASP A 369 -31.85 -15.83 -13.38
CA ASP A 369 -33.02 -14.93 -13.34
C ASP A 369 -32.65 -13.51 -13.81
N PRO A 370 -32.98 -13.12 -15.05
CA PRO A 370 -32.58 -11.83 -15.59
C PRO A 370 -33.32 -10.64 -14.95
N ASN A 371 -34.31 -10.88 -14.07
CA ASN A 371 -34.97 -9.81 -13.33
C ASN A 371 -34.19 -9.41 -12.06
N GLN A 372 -33.30 -10.27 -11.57
CA GLN A 372 -32.48 -9.99 -10.41
C GLN A 372 -31.16 -9.34 -10.82
N ILE A 373 -31.01 -8.07 -10.42
CA ILE A 373 -29.85 -7.25 -10.76
C ILE A 373 -29.26 -6.67 -9.49
N LEU A 374 -27.94 -6.79 -9.32
CA LEU A 374 -27.18 -6.05 -8.33
C LEU A 374 -26.35 -4.98 -9.06
N HIS A 375 -26.65 -3.72 -8.80
CA HIS A 375 -25.88 -2.58 -9.31
C HIS A 375 -25.11 -1.97 -8.14
N ALA A 376 -23.80 -1.88 -8.27
CA ALA A 376 -22.91 -1.43 -7.20
C ALA A 376 -21.99 -0.29 -7.67
N GLY A 377 -21.63 0.58 -6.74
CA GLY A 377 -20.70 1.69 -6.91
C GLY A 377 -20.21 2.16 -5.53
N VAL A 378 -20.41 3.43 -5.19
CA VAL A 378 -20.19 3.94 -3.81
C VAL A 378 -21.10 3.21 -2.82
N TRP A 379 -22.32 2.84 -3.25
CA TRP A 379 -23.24 1.98 -2.49
C TRP A 379 -23.80 0.85 -3.36
N THR A 380 -24.61 -0.03 -2.78
CA THR A 380 -25.22 -1.18 -3.46
C THR A 380 -26.74 -1.07 -3.52
N ILE A 381 -27.30 -1.34 -4.70
CA ILE A 381 -28.74 -1.40 -4.94
C ILE A 381 -29.11 -2.69 -5.67
N LYS A 382 -30.27 -3.25 -5.34
CA LYS A 382 -30.81 -4.48 -5.91
C LYS A 382 -32.15 -4.23 -6.59
N SER A 383 -32.38 -4.88 -7.72
CA SER A 383 -33.65 -4.93 -8.44
C SER A 383 -34.12 -6.38 -8.56
N THR A 384 -35.44 -6.57 -8.59
CA THR A 384 -36.11 -7.86 -8.86
C THR A 384 -37.09 -7.77 -10.04
N ASP A 385 -37.01 -6.71 -10.83
CA ASP A 385 -37.87 -6.42 -12.00
C ASP A 385 -37.05 -6.04 -13.24
N GLY A 386 -35.80 -6.50 -13.31
CA GLY A 386 -34.92 -6.30 -14.46
C GLY A 386 -34.32 -4.90 -14.55
N GLY A 387 -34.25 -4.17 -13.43
CA GLY A 387 -33.64 -2.85 -13.31
C GLY A 387 -34.62 -1.68 -13.49
N LEU A 388 -35.92 -1.92 -13.48
CA LEU A 388 -36.94 -0.87 -13.57
C LEU A 388 -37.10 -0.13 -12.24
N THR A 389 -37.05 -0.86 -11.12
CA THR A 389 -37.02 -0.30 -9.78
C THR A 389 -35.88 -0.90 -8.96
N PHE A 390 -35.37 -0.10 -8.02
CA PHE A 390 -34.26 -0.48 -7.15
C PHE A 390 -34.59 -0.20 -5.68
N ARG A 391 -34.09 -1.08 -4.82
CA ARG A 391 -34.03 -0.90 -3.37
C ARG A 391 -32.58 -1.01 -2.90
N SER A 392 -32.32 -0.55 -1.68
CA SER A 392 -31.02 -0.82 -1.04
C SER A 392 -30.76 -2.32 -0.96
N ALA A 393 -29.53 -2.72 -1.25
CA ALA A 393 -29.03 -4.06 -1.02
C ALA A 393 -28.55 -4.20 0.44
N GLY A 394 -28.03 -5.39 0.80
CA GLY A 394 -27.38 -5.61 2.08
C GLY A 394 -26.16 -4.70 2.28
N SER A 395 -25.84 -4.42 3.54
CA SER A 395 -24.72 -3.53 3.92
C SER A 395 -23.37 -4.16 3.59
N THR A 396 -22.49 -3.37 3.00
CA THR A 396 -21.09 -3.69 2.67
C THR A 396 -20.29 -2.38 2.62
N TYR A 397 -18.96 -2.46 2.59
CA TYR A 397 -18.11 -1.29 2.45
C TYR A 397 -18.33 -0.56 1.12
N ALA A 398 -17.99 0.73 1.06
CA ALA A 398 -18.17 1.56 -0.12
C ALA A 398 -17.14 1.30 -1.23
N ASP A 399 -17.41 1.84 -2.42
CA ASP A 399 -16.54 1.87 -3.60
C ASP A 399 -16.24 0.49 -4.20
N HIS A 400 -17.23 -0.06 -4.88
CA HIS A 400 -17.22 -1.40 -5.47
C HIS A 400 -16.57 -1.43 -6.85
N HIS A 401 -15.62 -2.34 -7.05
CA HIS A 401 -14.81 -2.43 -8.26
C HIS A 401 -15.15 -3.62 -9.16
N ASN A 402 -15.47 -4.78 -8.57
CA ASN A 402 -15.68 -6.01 -9.32
C ASN A 402 -16.51 -7.04 -8.52
N TYR A 403 -16.91 -8.12 -9.19
CA TYR A 403 -17.63 -9.24 -8.60
C TYR A 403 -17.26 -10.58 -9.26
N ALA A 404 -17.57 -11.68 -8.57
CA ALA A 404 -17.51 -13.03 -9.14
C ALA A 404 -18.66 -13.88 -8.59
N HIS A 405 -19.32 -14.62 -9.48
CA HIS A 405 -20.33 -15.61 -9.09
C HIS A 405 -19.67 -16.90 -8.60
N ASP A 406 -20.31 -17.55 -7.63
CA ASP A 406 -20.03 -18.96 -7.36
C ASP A 406 -20.58 -19.80 -8.52
N PRO A 407 -19.77 -20.67 -9.16
CA PRO A 407 -20.23 -21.46 -10.28
C PRO A 407 -21.14 -22.64 -9.87
N SER A 408 -21.25 -22.94 -8.56
CA SER A 408 -22.09 -24.02 -8.01
C SER A 408 -23.41 -23.55 -7.41
N ASP A 409 -23.56 -22.25 -7.11
CA ASP A 409 -24.79 -21.67 -6.57
C ASP A 409 -25.05 -20.27 -7.17
N PRO A 410 -26.11 -20.09 -7.97
CA PRO A 410 -26.39 -18.81 -8.63
C PRO A 410 -26.73 -17.67 -7.66
N ASN A 411 -27.10 -17.97 -6.40
CA ASN A 411 -27.39 -16.96 -5.38
C ASN A 411 -26.13 -16.45 -4.68
N VAL A 412 -25.01 -17.17 -4.80
CA VAL A 412 -23.77 -16.80 -4.13
C VAL A 412 -22.91 -15.94 -5.07
N LEU A 413 -22.50 -14.77 -4.58
CA LEU A 413 -21.50 -13.94 -5.26
C LEU A 413 -20.55 -13.30 -4.27
N TYR A 414 -19.38 -12.93 -4.77
CA TYR A 414 -18.38 -12.13 -4.07
C TYR A 414 -18.32 -10.76 -4.73
N VAL A 415 -18.21 -9.72 -3.91
CA VAL A 415 -17.97 -8.35 -4.36
C VAL A 415 -16.70 -7.83 -3.71
N VAL A 416 -15.93 -7.05 -4.45
CA VAL A 416 -14.73 -6.39 -3.94
C VAL A 416 -14.88 -4.88 -3.96
N ASN A 417 -14.35 -4.25 -2.93
CA ASN A 417 -14.48 -2.82 -2.68
C ASN A 417 -13.27 -2.27 -1.92
N ASP A 418 -13.33 -1.00 -1.53
CA ASP A 418 -12.21 -0.33 -0.88
C ASP A 418 -11.93 -0.81 0.56
N GLY A 419 -12.87 -1.56 1.16
CA GLY A 419 -12.75 -2.15 2.50
C GLY A 419 -12.59 -3.67 2.51
N GLY A 420 -12.44 -4.33 1.35
CA GLY A 420 -12.18 -5.77 1.28
C GLY A 420 -13.07 -6.52 0.29
N ILE A 421 -13.53 -7.69 0.74
CA ILE A 421 -14.22 -8.73 0.00
C ILE A 421 -15.44 -9.13 0.82
N ALA A 422 -16.63 -8.94 0.25
CA ALA A 422 -17.88 -9.35 0.86
C ALA A 422 -18.52 -10.48 0.04
N ARG A 423 -19.03 -11.49 0.74
CA ARG A 423 -19.75 -12.64 0.15
C ARG A 423 -21.24 -12.49 0.43
N SER A 424 -22.06 -12.52 -0.62
CA SER A 424 -23.49 -12.70 -0.49
C SER A 424 -23.90 -14.15 -0.75
N VAL A 425 -24.98 -14.59 -0.10
CA VAL A 425 -25.54 -15.95 -0.22
C VAL A 425 -26.96 -15.97 -0.80
N ASP A 426 -27.51 -14.79 -1.08
CA ASP A 426 -28.90 -14.54 -1.50
C ASP A 426 -28.98 -13.42 -2.55
N PHE A 427 -27.91 -13.31 -3.34
CA PHE A 427 -27.76 -12.37 -4.43
C PHE A 427 -27.94 -10.90 -4.01
N GLY A 428 -27.26 -10.51 -2.93
CA GLY A 428 -27.09 -9.14 -2.48
C GLY A 428 -28.04 -8.67 -1.38
N ASP A 429 -28.83 -9.54 -0.75
CA ASP A 429 -29.68 -9.15 0.39
C ASP A 429 -28.91 -9.18 1.71
N ILE A 430 -28.03 -10.16 1.88
CA ILE A 430 -27.13 -10.31 3.00
C ILE A 430 -25.71 -10.40 2.47
N PHE A 431 -24.79 -9.68 3.11
CA PHE A 431 -23.35 -9.77 2.87
C PHE A 431 -22.61 -10.16 4.14
N TYR A 432 -21.60 -11.00 3.98
CA TYR A 432 -20.65 -11.40 5.02
C TYR A 432 -19.26 -10.90 4.63
N GLU A 433 -18.58 -10.23 5.56
CA GLU A 433 -17.18 -9.88 5.38
C GLU A 433 -16.31 -11.14 5.42
N VAL A 434 -15.49 -11.36 4.40
CA VAL A 434 -14.68 -12.58 4.25
C VAL A 434 -13.19 -12.30 4.03
N SER A 435 -12.73 -11.09 4.34
CA SER A 435 -11.31 -10.68 4.17
C SER A 435 -10.48 -10.76 5.45
N ILE A 436 -11.07 -11.20 6.57
CA ILE A 436 -10.32 -11.41 7.82
C ILE A 436 -9.13 -12.34 7.54
N GLY A 437 -7.96 -12.08 8.11
CA GLY A 437 -6.72 -12.82 7.86
C GLY A 437 -5.83 -12.23 6.76
N ILE A 438 -6.31 -11.22 6.03
CA ILE A 438 -5.53 -10.51 5.01
C ILE A 438 -4.87 -9.26 5.59
N GLN A 439 -3.57 -9.07 5.31
CA GLN A 439 -2.86 -7.84 5.67
C GLN A 439 -2.63 -6.96 4.43
N THR A 440 -3.58 -6.08 4.11
CA THR A 440 -3.47 -5.15 2.98
C THR A 440 -3.83 -3.69 3.30
N ALA A 441 -3.95 -3.35 4.59
CA ALA A 441 -4.26 -1.98 5.01
C ALA A 441 -3.27 -0.96 4.42
N GLN A 442 -3.82 0.19 4.01
CA GLN A 442 -3.09 1.27 3.34
C GLN A 442 -2.87 2.44 4.30
N PHE A 443 -1.75 2.42 5.03
CA PHE A 443 -1.40 3.49 5.96
C PHE A 443 -0.84 4.72 5.24
N TYR A 444 -1.15 5.89 5.78
CA TYR A 444 -0.48 7.15 5.48
C TYR A 444 0.69 7.40 6.43
N SER A 445 1.54 8.38 6.10
CA SER A 445 2.60 8.85 6.99
C SER A 445 2.03 9.44 8.28
N GLY A 446 2.78 9.39 9.38
CA GLY A 446 2.36 9.86 10.69
C GLY A 446 1.84 8.76 11.62
N PHE A 447 2.38 7.55 11.49
CA PHE A 447 2.12 6.45 12.40
C PHE A 447 2.88 6.67 13.72
N SER A 448 2.25 6.39 14.86
CA SER A 448 2.85 6.65 16.17
C SER A 448 2.89 5.40 17.06
N CYS A 449 3.90 5.34 17.92
CA CYS A 449 4.06 4.30 18.94
C CYS A 449 4.09 4.91 20.33
N SER A 450 3.60 4.17 21.32
CA SER A 450 3.81 4.55 22.72
C SER A 450 5.28 4.48 23.09
N ALA A 451 5.70 5.44 23.91
CA ALA A 451 7.03 5.47 24.49
C ALA A 451 7.23 4.41 25.59
N THR A 452 6.15 3.95 26.23
CA THR A 452 6.20 3.11 27.44
C THR A 452 5.61 1.73 27.25
N ASP A 453 4.63 1.58 26.35
CA ASP A 453 3.95 0.33 26.04
C ASP A 453 4.29 -0.12 24.63
N SER A 454 5.14 -1.15 24.50
CA SER A 454 5.53 -1.67 23.19
C SER A 454 4.38 -2.21 22.36
N LEU A 455 3.25 -2.55 22.99
CA LEU A 455 2.09 -3.12 22.31
C LEU A 455 1.13 -2.04 21.82
N LEU A 456 1.38 -0.77 22.11
CA LEU A 456 0.51 0.34 21.74
C LEU A 456 1.06 1.13 20.56
N GLY A 457 0.25 1.24 19.51
CA GLY A 457 0.50 2.10 18.36
C GLY A 457 -0.79 2.64 17.77
N LEU A 458 -0.70 3.68 16.95
CA LEU A 458 -1.83 4.41 16.39
C LEU A 458 -1.51 4.83 14.96
N GLY A 459 -2.48 4.71 14.05
CA GLY A 459 -2.32 5.14 12.66
C GLY A 459 -3.64 5.33 11.93
N GLN A 460 -3.61 6.04 10.82
CA GLN A 460 -4.75 6.30 9.95
C GLN A 460 -4.53 5.67 8.57
N THR A 461 -5.61 5.18 7.98
CA THR A 461 -5.59 4.45 6.70
C THR A 461 -6.47 5.15 5.66
N GLN A 462 -6.24 4.84 4.39
CA GLN A 462 -7.06 5.28 3.26
C GLN A 462 -8.51 4.79 3.39
N ASP A 463 -9.51 5.62 3.07
CA ASP A 463 -10.95 5.33 2.95
C ASP A 463 -11.62 4.77 4.22
N HIS A 464 -10.94 4.80 5.37
CA HIS A 464 -11.38 4.13 6.60
C HIS A 464 -11.46 5.07 7.79
N ILE A 465 -12.67 5.16 8.36
CA ILE A 465 -13.03 6.00 9.50
C ILE A 465 -13.82 5.14 10.49
N PRO A 466 -13.40 5.03 11.76
CA PRO A 466 -12.22 5.64 12.40
C PRO A 466 -10.87 4.99 11.99
N GLY A 467 -9.75 5.64 12.37
CA GLY A 467 -8.41 5.04 12.28
C GLY A 467 -8.16 3.90 13.29
N TRP A 468 -6.94 3.38 13.36
CA TRP A 468 -6.64 2.08 14.03
C TRP A 468 -5.57 2.16 15.11
N ARG A 469 -5.77 1.36 16.16
CA ARG A 469 -4.86 1.21 17.31
C ARG A 469 -4.41 -0.23 17.46
N TYR A 470 -3.09 -0.39 17.43
CA TYR A 470 -2.41 -1.62 17.81
C TYR A 470 -2.42 -1.77 19.33
N THR A 471 -2.72 -2.98 19.81
CA THR A 471 -2.75 -3.32 21.24
C THR A 471 -2.06 -4.66 21.53
N GLY A 472 -1.08 -5.04 20.69
CA GLY A 472 -0.36 -6.32 20.80
C GLY A 472 -1.02 -7.49 20.06
N SER A 473 -2.19 -7.25 19.47
CA SER A 473 -2.96 -8.22 18.68
C SER A 473 -2.82 -7.93 17.18
N LEU A 474 -2.75 -8.98 16.36
CA LEU A 474 -2.83 -8.85 14.89
C LEU A 474 -4.20 -8.36 14.43
N ASN A 475 -5.23 -8.53 15.26
CA ASN A 475 -6.52 -7.88 15.09
C ASN A 475 -6.52 -6.57 15.86
N TRP A 476 -6.48 -5.45 15.15
CA TRP A 476 -6.38 -4.12 15.76
C TRP A 476 -7.75 -3.62 16.19
N SER A 477 -7.75 -2.71 17.15
CA SER A 477 -8.96 -2.03 17.60
C SER A 477 -9.11 -0.69 16.90
N GLU A 478 -10.34 -0.26 16.64
CA GLU A 478 -10.63 1.10 16.23
C GLU A 478 -10.15 2.13 17.26
N SER A 479 -9.72 3.29 16.77
CA SER A 479 -9.26 4.38 17.62
C SER A 479 -9.39 5.78 17.05
N GLY A 480 -9.04 6.04 15.77
CA GLY A 480 -8.82 7.40 15.23
C GLY A 480 -10.10 8.20 14.93
N ALA A 481 -9.97 9.45 14.43
CA ALA A 481 -11.14 10.29 14.12
C ALA A 481 -11.55 10.35 12.66
N ASP A 482 -10.62 10.14 11.71
CA ASP A 482 -10.88 10.28 10.28
C ASP A 482 -9.93 9.37 9.46
N GLU A 483 -10.14 9.34 8.14
CA GLU A 483 -9.22 8.75 7.17
C GLU A 483 -8.07 9.73 6.89
N CYS A 484 -6.88 9.19 6.60
CA CYS A 484 -5.62 9.93 6.52
C CYS A 484 -5.33 10.85 7.74
N GLY A 485 -4.11 11.36 7.85
CA GLY A 485 -3.72 12.21 8.98
C GLY A 485 -2.56 11.65 9.79
N TRP A 486 -1.81 12.58 10.40
CA TRP A 486 -0.82 12.26 11.42
C TRP A 486 -1.50 11.81 12.71
N THR A 487 -0.77 11.00 13.47
CA THR A 487 -1.17 10.59 14.82
C THR A 487 -0.02 10.81 15.78
N ALA A 488 -0.34 10.95 17.07
CA ALA A 488 0.67 10.97 18.10
C ALA A 488 0.14 10.41 19.42
N ILE A 489 1.05 9.82 20.19
CA ILE A 489 0.81 9.36 21.56
C ILE A 489 1.74 10.17 22.45
N ASP A 490 1.20 10.77 23.52
CA ASP A 490 2.01 11.53 24.48
C ASP A 490 3.06 10.61 25.11
N GLN A 491 4.32 11.05 25.09
CA GLN A 491 5.48 10.24 25.49
C GLN A 491 5.55 9.97 27.00
N THR A 492 4.79 10.71 27.81
CA THR A 492 4.73 10.59 29.26
C THR A 492 3.39 10.03 29.76
N ASN A 493 2.36 10.06 28.92
CA ASN A 493 1.03 9.59 29.26
C ASN A 493 0.27 9.05 28.04
N ASP A 494 0.37 7.74 27.81
CA ASP A 494 -0.36 7.02 26.77
C ASP A 494 -1.89 7.24 26.73
N SER A 495 -2.50 7.76 27.82
CA SER A 495 -3.94 8.09 27.79
C SER A 495 -4.24 9.27 26.89
N ILE A 496 -3.24 10.12 26.65
CA ILE A 496 -3.34 11.31 25.82
C ILE A 496 -2.84 10.96 24.42
N MET A 497 -3.74 11.04 23.45
CA MET A 497 -3.43 10.76 22.04
C MET A 497 -4.06 11.81 21.14
N TYR A 498 -3.48 12.00 19.96
CA TYR A 498 -3.90 12.98 18.98
C TYR A 498 -4.00 12.34 17.60
N ALA A 499 -4.94 12.83 16.79
CA ALA A 499 -5.03 12.51 15.37
C ALA A 499 -5.45 13.75 14.58
N ALA A 500 -4.90 13.92 13.38
CA ALA A 500 -5.34 14.93 12.43
C ALA A 500 -6.46 14.37 11.55
N THR A 501 -7.38 15.24 11.12
CA THR A 501 -8.39 14.87 10.13
C THR A 501 -7.95 15.29 8.72
N ARG A 502 -8.66 14.82 7.69
CA ARG A 502 -8.37 15.10 6.27
C ARG A 502 -7.99 16.55 6.00
N SER A 503 -6.94 16.74 5.21
CA SER A 503 -6.46 18.04 4.74
C SER A 503 -6.16 19.06 5.87
N GLY A 504 -5.90 18.56 7.08
CA GLY A 504 -5.68 19.37 8.26
C GLY A 504 -6.91 20.15 8.73
N GLY A 505 -8.11 19.58 8.58
CA GLY A 505 -9.36 20.19 9.03
C GLY A 505 -9.40 20.46 10.53
N SER A 506 -9.03 19.47 11.33
CA SER A 506 -8.97 19.55 12.79
C SER A 506 -7.91 18.64 13.40
N ILE A 507 -7.52 18.93 14.64
CA ILE A 507 -6.81 18.00 15.52
C ILE A 507 -7.80 17.53 16.57
N VAL A 508 -7.93 16.22 16.69
CA VAL A 508 -8.73 15.58 17.72
C VAL A 508 -7.86 15.07 18.87
N LYS A 509 -8.37 15.12 20.10
CA LYS A 509 -7.71 14.59 21.29
C LYS A 509 -8.49 13.45 21.94
N SER A 510 -7.75 12.44 22.39
CA SER A 510 -8.23 11.39 23.28
C SER A 510 -7.57 11.54 24.65
N THR A 511 -8.31 11.22 25.71
CA THR A 511 -7.82 11.17 27.10
C THR A 511 -8.03 9.78 27.73
N ASN A 512 -8.30 8.77 26.91
CA ASN A 512 -8.63 7.41 27.34
C ASN A 512 -7.90 6.32 26.54
N ARG A 513 -6.66 6.62 26.13
CA ARG A 513 -5.79 5.76 25.32
C ARG A 513 -6.36 5.45 23.93
N GLY A 514 -7.05 6.42 23.31
CA GLY A 514 -7.57 6.26 21.94
C GLY A 514 -8.76 5.31 21.83
N ARG A 515 -9.57 5.15 22.89
CA ARG A 515 -10.86 4.42 22.79
C ARG A 515 -11.95 5.30 22.17
N TRP A 516 -11.88 6.61 22.40
CA TRP A 516 -12.65 7.61 21.66
C TRP A 516 -11.87 8.92 21.58
N PHE A 517 -12.25 9.76 20.63
CA PHE A 517 -11.77 11.13 20.43
C PHE A 517 -12.97 12.09 20.47
N SER A 518 -12.85 13.24 21.15
CA SER A 518 -14.01 14.14 21.30
C SER A 518 -13.69 15.63 21.31
N SER A 519 -12.45 16.04 21.61
CA SER A 519 -12.05 17.44 21.54
C SER A 519 -11.50 17.75 20.16
N SER A 520 -12.19 18.58 19.37
CA SER A 520 -11.72 19.02 18.05
C SER A 520 -11.48 20.53 18.03
N TRP A 521 -10.30 20.95 17.61
CA TRP A 521 -10.05 22.36 17.27
C TRP A 521 -10.05 22.55 15.76
N GLY A 522 -10.87 23.48 15.26
CA GLY A 522 -10.90 23.83 13.84
C GLY A 522 -9.80 24.86 13.52
N PHE A 523 -9.13 24.68 12.39
CA PHE A 523 -8.05 25.58 11.96
C PHE A 523 -8.43 26.33 10.68
N SER A 524 -8.10 27.63 10.62
CA SER A 524 -8.20 28.41 9.40
C SER A 524 -7.15 27.98 8.36
N GLY A 525 -7.24 28.52 7.14
CA GLY A 525 -6.33 28.19 6.06
C GLY A 525 -6.51 26.76 5.51
N PHE A 526 -5.58 26.33 4.66
CA PHE A 526 -5.62 25.04 3.97
C PHE A 526 -4.38 24.21 4.32
N GLY A 527 -4.57 22.89 4.43
CA GLY A 527 -3.50 21.93 4.67
C GLY A 527 -3.13 21.14 3.41
N SER A 528 -2.06 20.38 3.50
CA SER A 528 -1.74 19.29 2.57
C SER A 528 -2.68 18.10 2.84
N TRP A 529 -2.82 17.17 1.88
CA TRP A 529 -3.72 16.01 1.99
C TRP A 529 -3.57 15.27 3.33
N ASN A 530 -2.31 15.04 3.70
CA ASN A 530 -1.91 14.61 5.03
C ASN A 530 -1.21 15.82 5.67
N SER A 531 -1.78 16.46 6.69
CA SER A 531 -1.16 17.63 7.35
C SER A 531 -0.36 17.22 8.58
N PRO A 532 0.92 17.64 8.71
CA PRO A 532 1.82 17.20 9.77
C PRO A 532 1.56 17.87 11.11
N PHE A 533 1.79 17.15 12.21
CA PHE A 533 2.01 17.74 13.52
C PHE A 533 3.05 16.96 14.32
N VAL A 534 3.61 17.61 15.34
CA VAL A 534 4.62 17.04 16.22
C VAL A 534 4.34 17.41 17.68
N ILE A 535 4.60 16.47 18.61
CA ILE A 535 4.67 16.72 20.05
C ILE A 535 6.13 16.95 20.42
N ALA A 536 6.43 17.97 21.22
CA ALA A 536 7.79 18.22 21.69
C ALA A 536 8.20 17.18 22.77
N PRO A 537 9.25 16.37 22.56
CA PRO A 537 9.71 15.40 23.58
C PRO A 537 10.17 16.07 24.88
N ALA A 538 10.76 17.26 24.78
CA ALA A 538 11.21 18.04 25.93
C ALA A 538 10.07 18.60 26.80
N ASN A 539 8.86 18.74 26.25
CA ASN A 539 7.68 19.21 26.97
C ASN A 539 6.40 18.81 26.20
N THR A 540 5.73 17.75 26.64
CA THR A 540 4.57 17.20 25.92
C THR A 540 3.32 18.09 25.97
N ASN A 541 3.35 19.20 26.72
CA ASN A 541 2.31 20.24 26.63
C ASN A 541 2.38 21.04 25.33
N ILE A 542 3.52 21.00 24.63
CA ILE A 542 3.79 21.77 23.42
C ILE A 542 3.63 20.89 22.19
N LEU A 543 2.74 21.30 21.30
CA LEU A 543 2.56 20.69 19.99
C LEU A 543 2.60 21.77 18.91
N TYR A 544 3.05 21.38 17.72
CA TYR A 544 2.98 22.20 16.53
C TYR A 544 2.22 21.48 15.44
N PHE A 545 1.36 22.21 14.74
CA PHE A 545 0.53 21.69 13.65
C PHE A 545 0.71 22.52 12.38
N GLY A 546 0.98 21.84 11.27
CA GLY A 546 1.34 22.43 10.00
C GLY A 546 0.18 22.47 9.00
N LYS A 547 -0.16 23.69 8.59
CA LYS A 547 -0.98 24.01 7.40
C LYS A 547 -0.20 25.03 6.56
N ASN A 548 -0.88 25.88 5.79
CA ASN A 548 -0.28 27.11 5.28
C ASN A 548 0.11 28.10 6.41
N PHE A 549 -0.56 27.99 7.57
CA PHE A 549 -0.13 28.56 8.84
C PHE A 549 0.42 27.47 9.76
N ILE A 550 1.39 27.82 10.60
CA ILE A 550 1.94 26.93 11.62
C ILE A 550 1.33 27.30 12.96
N TYR A 551 0.58 26.37 13.54
CA TYR A 551 -0.10 26.55 14.82
C TYR A 551 0.72 25.93 15.94
N LYS A 552 0.72 26.57 17.10
CA LYS A 552 1.33 26.08 18.35
C LYS A 552 0.29 26.02 19.45
N THR A 553 0.41 25.02 20.29
CA THR A 553 -0.24 24.94 21.61
C THR A 553 0.84 24.83 22.68
N THR A 554 0.52 25.28 23.89
CA THR A 554 1.40 25.15 25.08
C THR A 554 0.67 24.49 26.26
N ASP A 555 -0.55 24.02 26.02
CA ASP A 555 -1.47 23.50 27.02
C ASP A 555 -2.14 22.20 26.56
N GLN A 556 -1.40 21.35 25.83
CA GLN A 556 -1.85 20.04 25.33
C GLN A 556 -3.09 20.11 24.42
N SER A 557 -3.11 21.05 23.47
CA SER A 557 -4.20 21.25 22.51
C SER A 557 -5.52 21.77 23.12
N ASN A 558 -5.47 22.39 24.31
CA ASN A 558 -6.66 23.08 24.82
C ASN A 558 -6.86 24.42 24.10
N THR A 559 -5.77 25.11 23.78
CA THR A 559 -5.77 26.33 22.96
C THR A 559 -4.66 26.29 21.91
N TRP A 560 -4.92 26.92 20.77
CA TRP A 560 -3.98 27.02 19.65
C TRP A 560 -3.84 28.47 19.17
N PHE A 561 -2.62 28.84 18.78
CA PHE A 561 -2.33 30.12 18.15
C PHE A 561 -1.44 29.93 16.92
N ALA A 562 -1.71 30.68 15.86
CA ALA A 562 -0.85 30.70 14.69
C ALA A 562 0.43 31.50 14.99
N THR A 563 1.58 30.94 14.63
CA THR A 563 2.91 31.52 14.88
C THR A 563 3.35 32.46 13.75
N ASN A 564 2.72 32.37 12.58
CA ASN A 564 3.08 33.11 11.37
C ASN A 564 1.87 33.88 10.78
N THR A 565 1.10 34.57 11.60
CA THR A 565 -0.15 35.27 11.20
C THR A 565 0.06 36.46 10.26
N ASN A 566 1.19 37.17 10.37
CA ASN A 566 1.47 38.36 9.58
C ASN A 566 2.07 38.05 8.21
N LEU A 567 2.69 36.87 8.05
CA LEU A 567 3.27 36.40 6.80
C LEU A 567 3.30 34.87 6.80
N THR A 568 2.57 34.24 5.88
CA THR A 568 2.74 32.79 5.61
C THR A 568 4.21 32.54 5.26
N LEU A 569 4.75 31.36 5.59
CA LEU A 569 6.18 31.06 5.36
C LEU A 569 6.60 31.36 3.91
N ASP A 570 6.03 30.63 2.96
CA ASP A 570 6.17 30.81 1.51
C ASP A 570 4.81 30.71 0.76
N GLY A 571 3.70 30.67 1.51
CA GLY A 571 2.35 30.49 0.98
C GLY A 571 1.96 29.02 0.72
N ASN A 572 2.92 28.09 0.73
CA ASN A 572 2.66 26.67 0.57
C ASN A 572 2.16 26.03 1.88
N PRO A 573 1.44 24.90 1.82
CA PRO A 573 1.08 24.15 3.01
C PRO A 573 2.28 23.35 3.53
N ALA A 574 2.42 23.26 4.86
CA ALA A 574 3.36 22.33 5.49
C ALA A 574 3.04 20.88 5.08
N LEU A 575 4.10 20.11 4.84
CA LEU A 575 4.05 18.71 4.43
C LEU A 575 4.74 17.79 5.45
N SER A 576 5.84 18.24 6.03
CA SER A 576 6.60 17.47 7.02
C SER A 576 7.10 18.38 8.14
N MET A 577 7.31 17.81 9.32
CA MET A 577 7.77 18.54 10.51
C MET A 577 8.70 17.68 11.35
N GLY A 578 9.78 18.28 11.83
CA GLY A 578 10.69 17.69 12.82
C GLY A 578 10.89 18.65 13.99
N ILE A 579 11.08 18.12 15.19
CA ILE A 579 11.24 18.92 16.40
C ILE A 579 12.44 18.44 17.22
N SER A 580 13.13 19.37 17.86
CA SER A 580 14.20 19.05 18.80
C SER A 580 13.69 18.22 19.98
N HIS A 581 14.45 17.18 20.34
CA HIS A 581 14.17 16.36 21.50
C HIS A 581 14.52 17.04 22.83
N THR A 582 15.33 18.10 22.81
CA THR A 582 15.87 18.75 24.01
C THR A 582 15.41 20.21 24.18
N ASN A 583 14.84 20.82 23.14
CA ASN A 583 14.32 22.19 23.18
C ASN A 583 12.99 22.30 22.41
N PRO A 584 11.84 22.49 23.10
CA PRO A 584 10.53 22.53 22.43
C PRO A 584 10.34 23.76 21.51
N ASP A 585 11.23 24.75 21.57
CA ASP A 585 11.17 25.95 20.73
C ASP A 585 11.95 25.83 19.41
N THR A 586 12.65 24.70 19.19
CA THR A 586 13.36 24.43 17.93
C THR A 586 12.59 23.45 17.04
N VAL A 587 12.04 23.95 15.94
CA VAL A 587 11.17 23.19 15.02
C VAL A 587 11.60 23.43 13.58
N TYR A 588 11.53 22.38 12.77
CA TYR A 588 11.80 22.37 11.34
C TYR A 588 10.51 22.02 10.59
N VAL A 589 10.23 22.73 9.48
CA VAL A 589 9.01 22.56 8.67
C VAL A 589 9.39 22.50 7.21
N GLY A 590 8.95 21.45 6.51
CA GLY A 590 9.02 21.34 5.05
C GLY A 590 7.70 21.69 4.40
N THR A 591 7.72 22.46 3.32
CA THR A 591 6.50 22.90 2.59
C THR A 591 6.34 22.15 1.26
N ALA A 592 5.10 21.79 0.91
CA ALA A 592 4.78 21.16 -0.37
C ALA A 592 4.76 22.21 -1.51
N PRO A 593 5.35 21.94 -2.68
CA PRO A 593 5.49 22.91 -3.76
C PRO A 593 4.18 23.14 -4.55
N VAL A 594 3.17 23.74 -3.91
CA VAL A 594 1.84 23.96 -4.52
C VAL A 594 1.78 25.27 -5.31
N PHE A 595 2.30 26.36 -4.75
CA PHE A 595 2.28 27.70 -5.34
C PHE A 595 3.68 28.21 -5.67
N THR A 596 4.66 27.84 -4.86
CA THR A 596 6.08 28.14 -5.08
C THR A 596 6.90 26.87 -4.90
N ARG A 597 8.21 26.94 -5.19
CA ARG A 597 9.13 25.84 -4.91
C ARG A 597 9.03 25.37 -3.45
N SER A 598 9.42 24.14 -3.22
CA SER A 598 9.55 23.59 -1.87
C SER A 598 10.64 24.32 -1.07
N HIS A 599 10.39 24.49 0.23
CA HIS A 599 11.34 25.07 1.16
C HIS A 599 11.37 24.32 2.49
N ILE A 600 12.49 24.44 3.19
CA ILE A 600 12.63 24.05 4.60
C ILE A 600 12.79 25.31 5.44
N PHE A 601 12.00 25.41 6.51
CA PHE A 601 12.05 26.50 7.48
C PHE A 601 12.44 25.97 8.85
N ARG A 602 13.10 26.83 9.64
CA ARG A 602 13.45 26.57 11.03
C ARG A 602 13.02 27.73 11.92
N THR A 603 12.52 27.42 13.10
CA THR A 603 12.46 28.33 14.24
C THR A 603 13.33 27.81 15.38
N THR A 604 13.88 28.71 16.19
CA THR A 604 14.61 28.41 17.43
C THR A 604 14.04 29.18 18.63
N ASP A 605 12.95 29.92 18.42
CA ASP A 605 12.32 30.81 19.41
C ASP A 605 10.82 30.51 19.56
N GLY A 606 10.42 29.29 19.22
CA GLY A 606 9.08 28.81 19.45
C GLY A 606 8.07 29.25 18.39
N GLY A 607 8.52 29.72 17.23
CA GLY A 607 7.70 30.18 16.11
C GLY A 607 7.52 31.70 16.05
N ASN A 608 8.19 32.47 16.92
CA ASN A 608 8.16 33.94 16.84
C ASN A 608 8.84 34.42 15.56
N THR A 609 9.92 33.75 15.16
CA THR A 609 10.57 33.95 13.86
C THR A 609 10.82 32.62 13.16
N TRP A 610 10.71 32.65 11.82
CA TRP A 610 11.00 31.52 10.95
C TRP A 610 12.07 31.91 9.94
N THR A 611 13.12 31.09 9.84
CA THR A 611 14.23 31.28 8.91
C THR A 611 14.12 30.26 7.79
N ASN A 612 14.14 30.71 6.53
CA ASN A 612 14.29 29.80 5.39
C ASN A 612 15.73 29.25 5.36
N ILE A 613 15.85 27.94 5.48
CA ILE A 613 17.12 27.20 5.54
C ILE A 613 17.26 26.23 4.36
N THR A 614 16.53 26.48 3.27
CA THR A 614 16.49 25.58 2.10
C THR A 614 17.87 25.44 1.45
N GLY A 615 18.64 26.52 1.33
CA GLY A 615 20.02 26.48 0.81
C GLY A 615 20.12 25.76 -0.55
N THR A 616 20.93 24.70 -0.59
CA THR A 616 21.20 23.87 -1.79
C THR A 616 20.25 22.69 -1.96
N LEU A 617 19.22 22.55 -1.12
CA LEU A 617 18.27 21.44 -1.23
C LEU A 617 17.52 21.47 -2.57
N PRO A 618 17.21 20.28 -3.12
CA PRO A 618 16.49 20.17 -4.38
C PRO A 618 15.06 20.71 -4.22
N ASP A 619 14.49 21.18 -5.33
CA ASP A 619 13.09 21.57 -5.37
C ASP A 619 12.20 20.33 -5.55
N ARG A 620 11.86 19.67 -4.45
CA ARG A 620 11.04 18.45 -4.39
C ARG A 620 10.20 18.38 -3.13
N TYR A 621 9.19 17.52 -3.09
CA TYR A 621 8.39 17.31 -1.89
C TYR A 621 9.29 16.81 -0.73
N PRO A 622 9.43 17.58 0.38
CA PRO A 622 10.15 17.12 1.56
C PRO A 622 9.24 16.19 2.36
N MET A 623 9.34 14.89 2.11
CA MET A 623 8.41 13.89 2.64
C MET A 623 8.54 13.68 4.15
N ASP A 624 9.75 13.80 4.69
CA ASP A 624 10.01 13.60 6.11
C ASP A 624 11.23 14.39 6.59
N ILE A 625 11.23 14.77 7.88
CA ILE A 625 12.30 15.51 8.55
C ILE A 625 12.61 14.84 9.89
N ALA A 626 13.81 14.29 10.03
CA ALA A 626 14.30 13.74 11.28
C ALA A 626 15.32 14.68 11.93
N VAL A 627 15.09 15.03 13.20
CA VAL A 627 16.05 15.75 14.04
C VAL A 627 16.76 14.74 14.92
N ASP A 628 18.09 14.80 14.99
CA ASP A 628 18.87 13.90 15.83
C ASP A 628 18.49 14.11 17.31
N PRO A 629 18.12 13.03 18.05
CA PRO A 629 17.74 13.12 19.45
C PRO A 629 18.83 13.69 20.37
N ASN A 630 20.11 13.59 19.97
CA ASN A 630 21.27 13.97 20.78
C ASN A 630 21.89 15.32 20.37
N ASP A 631 21.60 15.85 19.18
CA ASP A 631 22.04 17.18 18.74
C ASP A 631 21.03 17.79 17.76
N SER A 632 20.28 18.79 18.20
CA SER A 632 19.23 19.43 17.38
C SER A 632 19.72 20.24 16.18
N ARG A 633 21.05 20.36 16.01
CA ARG A 633 21.68 20.90 14.81
C ARG A 633 21.89 19.85 13.72
N VAL A 634 21.83 18.56 14.08
CA VAL A 634 21.91 17.46 13.13
C VAL A 634 20.49 17.13 12.66
N VAL A 635 20.22 17.33 11.37
CA VAL A 635 18.89 17.19 10.78
C VAL A 635 19.02 16.46 9.46
N TYR A 636 18.08 15.56 9.19
CA TYR A 636 17.95 14.86 7.92
C TYR A 636 16.62 15.20 7.26
N VAL A 637 16.60 15.23 5.93
CA VAL A 637 15.39 15.41 5.13
C VAL A 637 15.33 14.35 4.06
N ALA A 638 14.18 13.65 3.96
CA ALA A 638 13.86 12.74 2.88
C ALA A 638 13.02 13.46 1.83
N PHE A 639 13.39 13.29 0.55
CA PHE A 639 12.70 13.91 -0.57
C PHE A 639 12.09 12.86 -1.50
N GLY A 640 10.90 13.21 -1.99
CA GLY A 640 10.28 12.50 -3.10
C GLY A 640 10.93 12.79 -4.45
N GLY A 641 10.44 12.17 -5.52
CA GLY A 641 10.89 12.40 -6.89
C GLY A 641 11.94 11.40 -7.37
N TYR A 642 12.59 11.74 -8.49
CA TYR A 642 13.61 10.94 -9.18
C TYR A 642 14.76 11.84 -9.67
N ASN A 643 15.84 11.24 -10.20
CA ASN A 643 16.96 11.91 -10.89
C ASN A 643 17.85 12.84 -10.03
N ALA A 644 17.74 12.79 -8.71
CA ALA A 644 18.58 13.57 -7.79
C ALA A 644 18.79 12.78 -6.48
N GLY A 645 19.71 13.22 -5.63
CA GLY A 645 19.86 12.64 -4.29
C GLY A 645 18.58 12.78 -3.49
N HIS A 646 18.18 11.76 -2.73
CA HIS A 646 16.91 11.63 -2.00
C HIS A 646 16.99 11.91 -0.51
N LEU A 647 18.19 11.81 0.10
CA LEU A 647 18.40 12.05 1.52
C LEU A 647 19.47 13.12 1.70
N PHE A 648 19.17 14.13 2.51
CA PHE A 648 20.11 15.21 2.83
C PHE A 648 20.31 15.33 4.33
N LYS A 649 21.52 15.68 4.74
CA LYS A 649 21.93 15.90 6.12
C LYS A 649 22.50 17.29 6.31
N SER A 650 22.14 17.94 7.41
CA SER A 650 22.84 19.09 7.95
C SER A 650 23.41 18.73 9.33
N THR A 651 24.55 19.32 9.70
CA THR A 651 25.13 19.26 11.05
C THR A 651 25.23 20.63 11.71
N ASP A 652 24.67 21.65 11.08
CA ASP A 652 24.74 23.07 11.48
C ASP A 652 23.34 23.73 11.48
N ALA A 653 22.32 22.94 11.82
CA ALA A 653 20.92 23.36 11.93
C ALA A 653 20.32 23.89 10.62
N GLY A 654 20.75 23.36 9.47
CA GLY A 654 20.26 23.70 8.14
C GLY A 654 20.98 24.88 7.47
N THR A 655 22.10 25.35 8.01
CA THR A 655 22.90 26.37 7.31
C THR A 655 23.57 25.79 6.06
N THR A 656 24.04 24.55 6.13
CA THR A 656 24.55 23.78 4.99
C THR A 656 23.94 22.39 4.93
N TRP A 657 23.82 21.85 3.72
CA TRP A 657 23.23 20.54 3.43
C TRP A 657 24.18 19.70 2.59
N THR A 658 24.33 18.43 2.98
CA THR A 658 25.09 17.41 2.28
C THR A 658 24.15 16.32 1.78
N ASP A 659 24.25 15.96 0.51
CA ASP A 659 23.57 14.79 -0.04
C ASP A 659 24.21 13.51 0.55
N VAL A 660 23.40 12.72 1.24
CA VAL A 660 23.79 11.46 1.89
C VAL A 660 23.09 10.25 1.27
N THR A 661 22.55 10.39 0.06
CA THR A 661 21.82 9.32 -0.63
C THR A 661 22.71 8.13 -0.97
N GLY A 662 23.95 8.40 -1.38
CA GLY A 662 24.95 7.38 -1.69
C GLY A 662 24.47 6.35 -2.71
N VAL A 663 24.42 5.09 -2.29
CA VAL A 663 24.09 3.93 -3.14
C VAL A 663 22.61 3.54 -3.14
N LEU A 664 21.75 4.28 -2.45
CA LEU A 664 20.32 3.99 -2.41
C LEU A 664 19.69 4.04 -3.83
N PRO A 665 18.65 3.24 -4.08
CA PRO A 665 18.00 3.24 -5.39
C PRO A 665 17.35 4.61 -5.68
N ASP A 666 17.38 5.03 -6.94
CA ASP A 666 16.75 6.28 -7.41
C ASP A 666 15.22 6.13 -7.45
N VAL A 667 14.59 6.28 -6.29
CA VAL A 667 13.14 6.18 -6.09
C VAL A 667 12.69 7.11 -4.96
N HIS A 668 11.43 7.54 -5.01
CA HIS A 668 10.78 8.37 -4.00
C HIS A 668 11.04 7.86 -2.57
N ALA A 669 11.79 8.65 -1.79
CA ALA A 669 12.05 8.40 -0.37
C ALA A 669 10.98 9.06 0.49
N THR A 670 10.50 8.33 1.50
CA THR A 670 9.29 8.69 2.26
C THR A 670 9.53 8.88 3.74
N ALA A 671 10.56 8.25 4.31
CA ALA A 671 10.77 8.22 5.75
C ALA A 671 12.25 8.17 6.11
N ILE A 672 12.62 8.84 7.19
CA ILE A 672 13.97 8.79 7.78
C ILE A 672 13.90 8.86 9.31
N VAL A 673 14.68 8.03 10.01
CA VAL A 673 14.70 7.98 11.47
C VAL A 673 16.13 7.83 11.98
N VAL A 674 16.45 8.57 13.04
CA VAL A 674 17.73 8.50 13.75
C VAL A 674 17.55 7.71 15.04
N ASP A 675 18.46 6.77 15.31
CA ASP A 675 18.47 6.01 16.55
C ASP A 675 18.86 6.90 17.74
N PRO A 676 18.00 7.05 18.78
CA PRO A 676 18.30 7.90 19.93
C PRO A 676 19.48 7.42 20.77
N LEU A 677 19.84 6.14 20.70
CA LEU A 677 20.97 5.57 21.44
C LEU A 677 22.28 5.58 20.64
N ASN A 678 22.22 5.83 19.33
CA ASN A 678 23.40 5.94 18.49
C ASN A 678 23.09 6.78 17.24
N SER A 679 23.46 8.06 17.26
CA SER A 679 23.26 9.00 16.15
C SER A 679 23.88 8.58 14.80
N ASN A 680 24.77 7.58 14.77
CA ASN A 680 25.30 7.00 13.54
C ASN A 680 24.38 5.96 12.90
N HIS A 681 23.42 5.41 13.66
CA HIS A 681 22.43 4.47 13.15
C HIS A 681 21.23 5.26 12.60
N VAL A 682 21.10 5.27 11.29
CA VAL A 682 20.02 5.98 10.58
C VAL A 682 19.28 4.99 9.69
N TYR A 683 17.95 5.02 9.71
CA TYR A 683 17.09 4.15 8.92
C TYR A 683 16.32 4.99 7.90
N ALA A 684 16.18 4.49 6.69
CA ALA A 684 15.46 5.18 5.61
C ALA A 684 14.47 4.23 4.92
N GLY A 685 13.28 4.75 4.61
CA GLY A 685 12.21 4.05 3.90
C GLY A 685 11.92 4.69 2.54
N ASN A 686 11.58 3.86 1.55
CA ASN A 686 11.16 4.30 0.23
C ASN A 686 10.14 3.34 -0.40
N ASP A 687 9.77 3.57 -1.66
CA ASP A 687 8.79 2.76 -2.42
C ASP A 687 9.26 1.31 -2.75
N ILE A 688 10.44 0.88 -2.28
CA ILE A 688 10.99 -0.46 -2.53
C ILE A 688 11.30 -1.22 -1.23
N GLY A 689 11.56 -0.51 -0.12
CA GLY A 689 11.83 -1.13 1.17
C GLY A 689 12.50 -0.20 2.18
N VAL A 690 13.19 -0.82 3.14
CA VAL A 690 13.90 -0.16 4.24
C VAL A 690 15.41 -0.42 4.15
N TYR A 691 16.19 0.62 4.47
CA TYR A 691 17.65 0.63 4.44
C TYR A 691 18.20 1.19 5.76
N VAL A 692 19.45 0.84 6.07
CA VAL A 692 20.14 1.30 7.28
C VAL A 692 21.55 1.78 6.96
N SER A 693 21.96 2.84 7.65
CA SER A 693 23.32 3.35 7.72
C SER A 693 23.84 3.21 9.15
N THR A 694 25.12 2.85 9.29
CA THR A 694 25.82 2.75 10.59
C THR A 694 26.90 3.81 10.79
N ASP A 695 26.97 4.78 9.88
CA ASP A 695 27.97 5.85 9.83
C ASP A 695 27.33 7.23 9.59
N GLY A 696 26.06 7.38 9.99
CA GLY A 696 25.35 8.66 9.96
C GLY A 696 24.99 9.13 8.55
N GLY A 697 24.77 8.19 7.62
CA GLY A 697 24.34 8.42 6.24
C GLY A 697 25.45 8.34 5.18
N ALA A 698 26.70 8.06 5.55
CA ALA A 698 27.79 8.00 4.57
C ALA A 698 27.71 6.74 3.68
N THR A 699 27.27 5.61 4.25
CA THR A 699 27.00 4.36 3.52
C THR A 699 25.68 3.74 3.94
N TRP A 700 25.06 2.99 3.02
CA TRP A 700 23.74 2.38 3.18
C TRP A 700 23.75 0.90 2.82
N GLN A 701 22.89 0.14 3.50
CA GLN A 701 22.72 -1.30 3.31
C GLN A 701 21.23 -1.66 3.35
N SER A 702 20.84 -2.74 2.66
CA SER A 702 19.47 -3.26 2.78
C SER A 702 19.16 -3.63 4.21
N PHE A 703 17.95 -3.29 4.64
CA PHE A 703 17.36 -3.70 5.89
C PHE A 703 15.93 -4.19 5.64
N SER A 704 15.65 -4.84 4.51
CA SER A 704 14.27 -5.13 4.05
C SER A 704 13.81 -6.58 4.24
N GLU A 705 14.62 -7.44 4.84
CA GLU A 705 14.37 -8.88 4.83
C GLU A 705 13.21 -9.27 5.74
N GLY A 706 12.27 -10.03 5.19
CA GLY A 706 10.97 -10.32 5.81
C GLY A 706 9.83 -9.43 5.31
N LEU A 707 10.13 -8.31 4.62
CA LEU A 707 9.12 -7.51 3.94
C LEU A 707 8.74 -8.14 2.59
N PRO A 708 7.51 -7.89 2.09
CA PRO A 708 7.15 -8.13 0.71
C PRO A 708 8.12 -7.43 -0.27
N GLU A 709 8.36 -8.04 -1.44
CA GLU A 709 9.07 -7.34 -2.51
C GLU A 709 8.30 -6.08 -2.93
N ALA A 710 9.05 -4.99 -3.23
CA ALA A 710 8.48 -3.73 -3.72
C ALA A 710 7.43 -3.10 -2.79
N VAL A 711 7.66 -3.24 -1.48
CA VAL A 711 6.76 -2.67 -0.45
C VAL A 711 6.89 -1.16 -0.39
N LEU A 712 5.76 -0.46 -0.41
CA LEU A 712 5.73 0.98 -0.18
C LEU A 712 5.79 1.28 1.31
N VAL A 713 6.93 1.79 1.76
CA VAL A 713 7.05 2.30 3.13
C VAL A 713 6.41 3.69 3.16
N SER A 714 5.34 3.86 3.92
CA SER A 714 4.70 5.17 4.15
C SER A 714 5.36 5.92 5.29
N ASP A 715 5.84 5.19 6.30
CA ASP A 715 6.43 5.76 7.50
C ASP A 715 7.36 4.76 8.21
N LEU A 716 8.34 5.30 8.94
CA LEU A 716 9.17 4.56 9.88
C LEU A 716 9.07 5.21 11.26
N VAL A 717 8.76 4.42 12.29
CA VAL A 717 8.71 4.93 13.67
C VAL A 717 9.40 3.98 14.63
N LEU A 718 9.93 4.54 15.71
CA LEU A 718 10.51 3.76 16.80
C LEU A 718 9.46 3.37 17.83
N SER A 719 9.48 2.12 18.27
CA SER A 719 8.92 1.69 19.54
C SER A 719 10.07 1.63 20.55
N PRO A 720 10.28 2.69 21.35
CA PRO A 720 11.50 2.83 22.15
C PRO A 720 11.54 1.83 23.30
N SER A 721 10.38 1.46 23.87
CA SER A 721 10.26 0.56 25.02
C SER A 721 10.82 -0.85 24.76
N ASN A 722 10.84 -1.31 23.50
CA ASN A 722 11.34 -2.64 23.13
C ASN A 722 12.42 -2.62 22.04
N ARG A 723 12.94 -1.44 21.66
CA ARG A 723 14.00 -1.27 20.65
C ARG A 723 13.64 -1.88 19.29
N VAL A 724 12.43 -1.61 18.83
CA VAL A 724 11.92 -2.03 17.53
C VAL A 724 11.66 -0.81 16.66
N ILE A 725 11.91 -0.96 15.36
CA ILE A 725 11.43 -0.04 14.33
C ILE A 725 10.20 -0.66 13.67
N ARG A 726 9.19 0.16 13.42
CA ARG A 726 7.97 -0.22 12.70
C ARG A 726 7.90 0.49 11.37
N ALA A 727 7.52 -0.26 10.34
CA ALA A 727 7.27 0.24 9.00
C ALA A 727 5.77 0.17 8.73
N ALA A 728 5.13 1.34 8.69
CA ALA A 728 3.77 1.45 8.19
C ALA A 728 3.82 1.48 6.67
N THR A 729 2.98 0.68 6.01
CA THR A 729 3.03 0.51 4.55
C THR A 729 1.71 0.89 3.89
N HIS A 730 1.78 1.28 2.63
CA HIS A 730 0.59 1.52 1.83
C HIS A 730 0.21 0.26 1.05
N GLY A 731 -0.56 -0.64 1.66
CA GLY A 731 -1.11 -1.83 1.00
C GLY A 731 -0.64 -3.16 1.57
N ASN A 732 0.22 -3.16 2.60
CA ASN A 732 0.71 -4.38 3.24
C ASN A 732 0.66 -4.28 4.78
N GLY A 733 -0.14 -3.37 5.36
CA GLY A 733 -0.26 -3.19 6.82
C GLY A 733 1.01 -2.67 7.48
N VAL A 734 1.28 -3.11 8.71
CA VAL A 734 2.46 -2.70 9.49
C VAL A 734 3.37 -3.90 9.76
N PHE A 735 4.67 -3.65 9.65
CA PHE A 735 5.71 -4.61 10.01
C PHE A 735 6.58 -4.05 11.12
N GLU A 736 7.24 -4.92 11.86
CA GLU A 736 8.20 -4.55 12.88
C GLU A 736 9.49 -5.37 12.82
N ARG A 737 10.62 -4.76 13.16
CA ARG A 737 11.94 -5.42 13.24
C ARG A 737 12.76 -4.85 14.39
N LYS A 738 13.59 -5.68 15.01
CA LYS A 738 14.54 -5.19 16.02
C LYS A 738 15.56 -4.26 15.38
N MET A 739 15.81 -3.13 16.02
CA MET A 739 16.87 -2.20 15.62
C MET A 739 18.25 -2.81 15.85
N LEU A 740 19.27 -2.26 15.19
CA LEU A 740 20.66 -2.61 15.46
C LEU A 740 21.02 -2.40 16.95
N SER A 741 21.90 -3.26 17.45
CA SER A 741 22.38 -3.13 18.82
C SER A 741 23.30 -1.91 18.94
N PRO A 742 23.13 -1.03 19.93
CA PRO A 742 24.22 -0.13 20.31
C PRO A 742 25.40 -1.01 20.77
N VAL A 743 26.62 -0.68 20.38
CA VAL A 743 27.84 -1.54 20.45
C VAL A 743 28.34 -1.84 21.89
N THR A 744 27.44 -1.98 22.87
CA THR A 744 27.72 -2.34 24.27
C THR A 744 27.33 -3.79 24.62
N SER A 745 26.77 -4.56 23.68
CA SER A 745 26.50 -5.99 23.91
C SER A 745 27.71 -6.84 23.53
N VAL A 746 28.22 -7.63 24.49
CA VAL A 746 29.09 -8.78 24.16
C VAL A 746 28.26 -9.69 23.26
N THR A 747 28.75 -9.95 22.06
CA THR A 747 28.13 -10.87 21.11
C THR A 747 27.96 -12.24 21.77
N GLU A 748 26.76 -12.57 22.23
CA GLU A 748 26.37 -13.97 22.37
C GLU A 748 26.24 -14.51 20.94
N GLU A 749 27.31 -15.11 20.43
CA GLU A 749 27.22 -16.03 19.30
C GLU A 749 26.35 -17.23 19.71
N SER A 750 25.03 -17.07 19.68
CA SER A 750 24.09 -18.18 19.69
C SER A 750 24.04 -18.83 18.31
N SER A 751 25.20 -19.26 17.79
CA SER A 751 25.20 -20.24 16.72
C SER A 751 24.77 -21.58 17.33
N LEU A 752 23.48 -21.87 17.32
CA LEU A 752 22.99 -23.22 17.61
C LEU A 752 23.81 -24.20 16.76
N PRO A 753 24.51 -25.17 17.36
CA PRO A 753 25.30 -26.13 16.60
C PRO A 753 24.38 -26.87 15.61
N LYS A 754 24.58 -26.67 14.30
CA LYS A 754 23.84 -27.43 13.25
C LYS A 754 24.07 -28.95 13.28
N THR A 755 24.96 -29.43 14.15
CA THR A 755 25.46 -30.81 14.18
C THR A 755 24.93 -31.63 15.37
N PHE A 756 24.31 -30.99 16.37
CA PHE A 756 23.64 -31.68 17.47
C PHE A 756 22.54 -30.81 18.11
N MET A 757 21.52 -31.45 18.67
CA MET A 757 20.43 -30.81 19.42
C MET A 757 20.42 -31.31 20.86
N LEU A 758 20.14 -30.41 21.80
CA LEU A 758 19.90 -30.75 23.21
C LEU A 758 18.47 -30.32 23.57
N TYR A 759 17.64 -31.27 24.01
CA TYR A 759 16.25 -31.01 24.38
C TYR A 759 16.11 -30.67 25.86
N GLN A 760 15.00 -30.02 26.20
CA GLN A 760 14.64 -29.79 27.60
C GLN A 760 14.38 -31.12 28.30
N ASN A 761 14.95 -31.31 29.50
CA ASN A 761 14.71 -32.47 30.33
C ASN A 761 13.23 -32.56 30.75
N TYR A 762 12.70 -33.76 30.90
CA TYR A 762 11.33 -34.00 31.32
C TYR A 762 11.27 -35.16 32.34
N PRO A 763 10.55 -35.00 33.47
CA PRO A 763 9.86 -33.78 33.91
C PRO A 763 10.83 -32.63 34.27
N ASN A 764 10.35 -31.39 34.28
CA ASN A 764 11.05 -30.21 34.81
C ASN A 764 10.01 -29.18 35.31
N PRO A 765 9.84 -28.95 36.62
CA PRO A 765 10.66 -29.47 37.72
C PRO A 765 10.60 -31.00 37.87
N PHE A 766 11.62 -31.61 38.50
CA PHE A 766 11.71 -33.05 38.68
C PHE A 766 12.03 -33.46 40.12
N ASN A 767 11.71 -34.72 40.46
CA ASN A 767 12.00 -35.33 41.77
C ASN A 767 11.87 -36.88 41.72
N PRO A 768 12.88 -37.67 42.11
CA PRO A 768 14.29 -37.32 42.19
C PRO A 768 14.98 -37.40 40.81
N SER A 769 14.34 -37.96 39.78
CA SER A 769 14.94 -38.20 38.47
C SER A 769 14.23 -37.50 37.29
N THR A 770 14.97 -37.27 36.21
CA THR A 770 14.51 -36.66 34.95
C THR A 770 15.23 -37.27 33.76
N VAL A 771 14.64 -37.20 32.57
CA VAL A 771 15.25 -37.71 31.33
C VAL A 771 15.75 -36.54 30.49
N ILE A 772 17.03 -36.58 30.10
CA ILE A 772 17.66 -35.63 29.17
C ILE A 772 17.77 -36.29 27.80
N ARG A 773 17.18 -35.64 26.78
CA ARG A 773 17.25 -36.11 25.39
C ARG A 773 18.20 -35.26 24.57
N TYR A 774 18.95 -35.88 23.66
CA TYR A 774 19.78 -35.18 22.69
C TYR A 774 19.88 -35.95 21.37
N GLN A 775 20.19 -35.25 20.28
CA GLN A 775 20.33 -35.82 18.95
C GLN A 775 21.66 -35.42 18.32
N LEU A 776 22.32 -36.36 17.66
CA LEU A 776 23.58 -36.17 16.95
C LEU A 776 23.38 -36.39 15.45
N SER A 777 23.82 -35.46 14.62
CA SER A 777 23.75 -35.58 13.16
C SER A 777 24.95 -36.30 12.55
N VAL A 778 26.03 -36.50 13.32
CA VAL A 778 27.27 -37.17 12.91
C VAL A 778 27.85 -38.00 14.05
N ASN A 779 28.67 -39.00 13.72
CA ASN A 779 29.43 -39.76 14.73
C ASN A 779 30.48 -38.86 15.39
N SER A 780 30.42 -38.71 16.72
CA SER A 780 31.36 -37.86 17.46
C SER A 780 31.56 -38.33 18.90
N HIS A 781 32.62 -37.82 19.54
CA HIS A 781 32.79 -37.95 20.99
C HIS A 781 31.94 -36.89 21.68
N VAL A 782 31.10 -37.33 22.62
CA VAL A 782 30.10 -36.48 23.27
C VAL A 782 30.25 -36.55 24.78
N THR A 783 30.13 -35.38 25.42
CA THR A 783 30.12 -35.26 26.87
C THR A 783 28.85 -34.57 27.34
N LEU A 784 28.07 -35.20 28.22
CA LEU A 784 26.91 -34.60 28.87
C LEU A 784 27.20 -34.51 30.37
N ARG A 785 27.25 -33.28 30.91
CA ARG A 785 27.54 -33.01 32.33
C ARG A 785 26.46 -32.17 32.96
N VAL A 786 26.22 -32.39 34.25
CA VAL A 786 25.34 -31.58 35.09
C VAL A 786 26.20 -30.72 36.01
N TYR A 787 25.81 -29.47 36.19
CA TYR A 787 26.48 -28.45 37.00
C TYR A 787 25.51 -27.83 38.00
N ASP A 788 26.02 -27.47 39.18
CA ASP A 788 25.31 -26.61 40.11
C ASP A 788 25.36 -25.12 39.68
N ILE A 789 24.67 -24.25 40.42
CA ILE A 789 24.63 -22.81 40.13
C ILE A 789 25.99 -22.10 40.27
N LEU A 790 26.96 -22.73 40.94
CA LEU A 790 28.33 -22.24 41.07
C LEU A 790 29.24 -22.73 39.92
N GLY A 791 28.68 -23.45 38.95
CA GLY A 791 29.40 -23.99 37.80
C GLY A 791 30.24 -25.23 38.11
N ARG A 792 30.06 -25.87 39.27
CA ARG A 792 30.77 -27.11 39.63
C ARG A 792 30.05 -28.30 39.02
N ALA A 793 30.78 -29.18 38.33
CA ALA A 793 30.19 -30.39 37.77
C ALA A 793 29.78 -31.35 38.89
N VAL A 794 28.48 -31.64 38.99
CA VAL A 794 27.91 -32.55 40.01
C VAL A 794 27.65 -33.95 39.45
N ALA A 795 27.55 -34.11 38.13
CA ALA A 795 27.47 -35.42 37.48
C ALA A 795 28.03 -35.38 36.04
N THR A 796 28.59 -36.49 35.58
CA THR A 796 28.88 -36.73 34.15
C THR A 796 28.01 -37.89 33.70
N LEU A 797 27.04 -37.62 32.83
CA LEU A 797 26.03 -38.59 32.39
C LEU A 797 26.46 -39.32 31.11
N VAL A 798 27.25 -38.67 30.26
CA VAL A 798 27.81 -39.25 29.04
C VAL A 798 29.24 -38.74 28.88
N ASN A 799 30.18 -39.61 28.49
CA ASN A 799 31.52 -39.23 28.06
C ASN A 799 32.11 -40.31 27.15
N GLU A 800 31.56 -40.47 25.95
CA GLU A 800 31.92 -41.54 25.03
C GLU A 800 31.67 -41.16 23.57
N ARG A 801 32.17 -41.97 22.64
CA ARG A 801 31.80 -41.87 21.22
C ARG A 801 30.42 -42.42 20.97
N LYS A 802 29.57 -41.63 20.30
CA LYS A 802 28.21 -42.00 19.90
C LYS A 802 28.05 -41.84 18.38
N ALA A 803 27.35 -42.78 17.75
CA ALA A 803 26.97 -42.68 16.34
C ALA A 803 25.92 -41.57 16.12
N ALA A 804 25.66 -41.20 14.85
CA ALA A 804 24.52 -40.33 14.55
C ALA A 804 23.21 -41.00 14.98
N GLY A 805 22.30 -40.25 15.59
CA GLY A 805 21.05 -40.79 16.17
C GLY A 805 20.54 -39.98 17.35
N SER A 806 19.42 -40.42 17.91
CA SER A 806 18.78 -39.82 19.08
C SER A 806 19.06 -40.66 20.33
N TYR A 807 19.30 -39.98 21.45
CA TYR A 807 19.70 -40.59 22.71
C TYR A 807 18.92 -39.99 23.88
N GLU A 808 18.65 -40.82 24.88
CA GLU A 808 18.04 -40.41 26.14
C GLU A 808 18.91 -40.90 27.30
N VAL A 809 19.08 -40.06 28.32
CA VAL A 809 19.86 -40.38 29.51
C VAL A 809 19.08 -39.94 30.74
N GLU A 810 18.86 -40.87 31.67
CA GLU A 810 18.26 -40.56 32.95
C GLU A 810 19.28 -39.91 33.89
N PHE A 811 18.86 -38.87 34.57
CA PHE A 811 19.60 -38.23 35.65
C PHE A 811 18.84 -38.39 36.96
N ASP A 812 19.44 -39.11 37.91
CA ASP A 812 18.93 -39.26 39.27
C ASP A 812 19.66 -38.30 40.22
N ALA A 813 18.91 -37.39 40.83
CA ALA A 813 19.42 -36.36 41.73
C ALA A 813 19.03 -36.59 43.20
N ARG A 814 18.74 -37.83 43.60
CA ARG A 814 18.34 -38.17 44.98
C ARG A 814 19.32 -37.70 46.06
N ASP A 815 20.60 -37.54 45.71
CA ASP A 815 21.65 -37.11 46.65
C ASP A 815 21.99 -35.61 46.55
N LEU A 816 21.30 -34.85 45.69
CA LEU A 816 21.53 -33.42 45.47
C LEU A 816 20.48 -32.55 46.18
N PRO A 817 20.81 -31.37 46.72
CA PRO A 817 19.81 -30.47 47.33
C PRO A 817 18.84 -29.88 46.30
N SER A 818 17.61 -29.55 46.71
CA SER A 818 16.65 -28.80 45.86
C SER A 818 17.30 -27.50 45.36
N GLY A 819 17.08 -27.17 44.09
CA GLY A 819 17.73 -26.01 43.48
C GLY A 819 17.78 -26.05 41.95
N ILE A 820 18.39 -25.01 41.40
CA ILE A 820 18.61 -24.86 39.96
C ILE A 820 19.93 -25.53 39.58
N TYR A 821 19.87 -26.40 38.59
CA TYR A 821 21.02 -27.04 37.95
C TYR A 821 21.04 -26.71 36.47
N ALA A 822 22.20 -26.84 35.84
CA ALA A 822 22.35 -26.78 34.40
C ALA A 822 22.95 -28.08 33.88
N TYR A 823 22.56 -28.53 32.69
CA TYR A 823 23.26 -29.61 32.00
C TYR A 823 23.77 -29.12 30.66
N THR A 824 25.00 -29.51 30.33
CA THR A 824 25.73 -29.10 29.13
C THR A 824 26.13 -30.32 28.32
N LEU A 825 25.74 -30.31 27.05
CA LEU A 825 26.17 -31.27 26.04
C LEU A 825 27.30 -30.65 25.21
N THR A 826 28.46 -31.29 25.19
CA THR A 826 29.65 -30.87 24.43
C THR A 826 29.97 -31.88 23.34
N MET A 827 30.19 -31.39 22.12
CA MET A 827 30.62 -32.18 20.97
C MET A 827 31.61 -31.36 20.14
N SER A 828 32.78 -31.93 19.83
CA SER A 828 33.80 -31.31 18.96
C SER A 828 34.13 -29.84 19.32
N GLY A 829 34.25 -29.54 20.62
CA GLY A 829 34.57 -28.20 21.13
C GLY A 829 33.38 -27.22 21.20
N LYS A 830 32.19 -27.61 20.76
CA LYS A 830 30.95 -26.81 20.88
C LYS A 830 30.07 -27.34 21.99
N SER A 831 29.36 -26.45 22.68
CA SER A 831 28.52 -26.80 23.85
C SER A 831 27.14 -26.17 23.77
N LEU A 832 26.10 -26.92 24.17
CA LEU A 832 24.77 -26.40 24.46
C LEU A 832 24.41 -26.69 25.92
N SER A 833 23.82 -25.71 26.60
CA SER A 833 23.41 -25.83 28.00
C SER A 833 21.92 -25.57 28.17
N LYS A 834 21.26 -26.27 29.09
CA LYS A 834 19.88 -26.01 29.53
C LYS A 834 19.77 -26.06 31.04
N LYS A 835 18.79 -25.33 31.57
CA LYS A 835 18.51 -25.27 33.02
C LYS A 835 17.45 -26.29 33.41
N MET A 836 17.55 -26.84 34.61
CA MET A 836 16.55 -27.71 35.23
C MET A 836 16.38 -27.38 36.71
N LEU A 837 15.20 -27.67 37.25
CA LEU A 837 14.81 -27.37 38.63
C LEU A 837 14.49 -28.67 39.37
N LEU A 838 15.28 -28.99 40.40
CA LEU A 838 15.02 -30.09 41.33
C LEU A 838 14.20 -29.56 42.51
N LEU A 839 13.03 -30.15 42.75
CA LEU A 839 12.15 -29.82 43.88
C LEU A 839 11.87 -31.08 44.70
N LYS A 840 12.62 -31.27 45.79
CA LYS A 840 12.36 -32.37 46.75
C LYS A 840 11.21 -32.09 47.69
#